data_AF-E9E091-F1
#
_entry.id   AF-E9E091-F1
#
_cell.length_a   1.000
_cell.length_b   1.000
_cell.length_c   1.000
_cell.angle_alpha   90.00
_cell.angle_beta   90.00
_cell.angle_gamma   90.00
#
_symmetry.space_group_name_H-M   'P 1'
#
loop_
_entity.id
_entity.type
_entity.pdbx_description
1 polymer ?
#
loop_
_entity_poly.entity_id
_entity_poly.type
_entity_poly.pdbx_seq_one_letter_code
_entity_poly.pdbx_strand_id
1 'polypeptide(L)'
;MSAWIDIVRGGNDFRTPVLQEFHQPYQSFDNRPDGQAKLLLLFCTGGCSGAEAPRQVRMCRFAKTILLDCHLHHQKSYPAMKAGPCPPNLTRRQVESYGCPEDLAHEFYARALSPLCEAVVFIQNDYWDILTIVGVLARWVDLSFASSIRCRPQVLIVSEHEPKMALRDVERDLAAELMSHYSPLEGLSFSQAEKRWRSCFAGIRLMRGCRSRTSADHVLEWTQATRNNDTALTFRNCDVKHLLRSTCSQFAEDHRKTFSFQQAWRTNPLPGQLSWGAEKLVRLTMHDATLYESACSAIASSLLLETYQHRRRVGRMLNPKLMELSSTDWFDEFYSPMLSSIEPVTLKADVRTLFIQFMKAEPSERQTLLASSMRTLSCSSKITLPTDLCLVCLCRFPATTLSCGHRVCDNCTEANGKKSEEGIDIYQMHFCVLCGAVNSVQTALKPPSAGIRVLNLHGNVDDALPIAMFLKDLRSSLSGRLEDYFDLVLGSGTGAFFMVMIFCNQAAVEDCIYHLPKLKCVRVDDKSLFFGKGLRFPRSDLLDAKIKLVLYNTDSRLAICQNYITKSSKWLQKFSFLSQGVDNIAARAFIEANRIWPDGRIDVITQCHNSNYAETLSMANELISALFYVQREGIPTFYDLFPARFVLWVKCRLPAGRHLLDIAMRMRRRRVHIQFHESGQALESCVAALQIFSHV
;
A
#
# COMPACT_ATOMS: atom_id res chain seq x y z
N MET A 1 -27.94 -13.64 19.72
CA MET A 1 -26.60 -13.11 20.08
C MET A 1 -25.63 -14.27 20.15
N SER A 2 -24.47 -14.16 19.52
CA SER A 2 -23.47 -15.24 19.48
C SER A 2 -22.24 -14.85 20.31
N ALA A 3 -21.62 -15.81 20.98
CA ALA A 3 -20.36 -15.59 21.68
C ALA A 3 -19.28 -15.10 20.71
N TRP A 4 -18.56 -14.04 21.08
CA TRP A 4 -17.47 -13.48 20.27
C TRP A 4 -16.14 -13.54 20.99
N ILE A 5 -16.06 -13.05 22.25
CA ILE A 5 -14.82 -13.08 23.06
C ILE A 5 -15.06 -13.78 24.38
N ASP A 6 -14.14 -14.67 24.76
CA ASP A 6 -13.98 -15.18 26.12
C ASP A 6 -12.51 -15.00 26.54
N ILE A 7 -12.25 -14.90 27.84
CA ILE A 7 -10.89 -14.93 28.39
C ILE A 7 -10.84 -16.13 29.32
N VAL A 8 -9.90 -17.03 29.07
CA VAL A 8 -9.74 -18.31 29.78
C VAL A 8 -8.31 -18.42 30.29
N ARG A 9 -8.03 -19.29 31.26
CA ARG A 9 -6.65 -19.61 31.62
C ARG A 9 -6.11 -20.72 30.73
N GLY A 10 -4.88 -20.54 30.24
CA GLY A 10 -4.12 -21.59 29.59
C GLY A 10 -2.84 -21.07 28.92
N GLY A 11 -2.15 -21.96 28.20
CA GLY A 11 -0.75 -21.74 27.82
C GLY A 11 0.15 -22.74 28.54
N ASN A 12 1.47 -22.61 28.38
CA ASN A 12 2.43 -23.60 28.89
C ASN A 12 2.42 -23.72 30.42
N ASP A 13 1.96 -22.69 31.14
CA ASP A 13 1.95 -22.60 32.60
C ASP A 13 0.56 -22.77 33.24
N PHE A 14 -0.50 -22.95 32.44
CA PHE A 14 -1.91 -23.02 32.85
C PHE A 14 -2.44 -21.83 33.69
N ARG A 15 -1.66 -20.74 33.79
CA ARG A 15 -1.96 -19.56 34.60
C ARG A 15 -2.15 -18.31 33.74
N THR A 16 -1.50 -18.26 32.58
CA THR A 16 -1.59 -17.13 31.67
C THR A 16 -3.01 -16.96 31.11
N PRO A 17 -3.56 -15.74 31.06
CA PRO A 17 -4.81 -15.45 30.38
C PRO A 17 -4.69 -15.69 28.86
N VAL A 18 -5.73 -16.26 28.27
CA VAL A 18 -5.84 -16.55 26.84
C VAL A 18 -7.14 -15.94 26.32
N LEU A 19 -7.01 -14.98 25.41
CA LEU A 19 -8.12 -14.40 24.67
C LEU A 19 -8.59 -15.39 23.60
N GLN A 20 -9.84 -15.80 23.69
CA GLN A 20 -10.52 -16.68 22.75
C GLN A 20 -11.44 -15.86 21.84
N GLU A 21 -11.12 -15.86 20.55
CA GLU A 21 -11.87 -15.16 19.51
C GLU A 21 -12.69 -16.15 18.67
N PHE A 22 -14.01 -16.15 18.85
CA PHE A 22 -14.92 -16.98 18.08
C PHE A 22 -15.26 -16.31 16.74
N HIS A 23 -15.08 -17.02 15.63
CA HIS A 23 -15.25 -16.45 14.28
C HIS A 23 -16.69 -16.50 13.76
N GLN A 24 -17.58 -17.30 14.36
CA GLN A 24 -18.97 -17.45 13.92
C GLN A 24 -19.72 -16.11 13.79
N PRO A 25 -19.59 -15.15 14.74
CA PRO A 25 -20.25 -13.85 14.62
C PRO A 25 -19.85 -13.03 13.38
N TYR A 26 -18.66 -13.27 12.80
CA TYR A 26 -18.18 -12.52 11.64
C TYR A 26 -18.95 -12.83 10.34
N GLN A 27 -19.67 -13.95 10.28
CA GLN A 27 -20.51 -14.30 9.12
C GLN A 27 -21.55 -13.22 8.79
N SER A 28 -21.96 -12.43 9.79
CA SER A 28 -22.89 -11.32 9.61
C SER A 28 -22.34 -10.17 8.75
N PHE A 29 -21.01 -10.06 8.61
CA PHE A 29 -20.35 -9.08 7.74
C PHE A 29 -20.20 -9.61 6.32
N ASP A 30 -19.94 -10.91 6.16
CA ASP A 30 -19.66 -11.56 4.87
C ASP A 30 -20.88 -11.56 3.94
N ASN A 31 -22.09 -11.62 4.51
CA ASN A 31 -23.34 -11.56 3.74
C ASN A 31 -23.64 -10.17 3.13
N ARG A 32 -22.93 -9.12 3.55
CA ARG A 32 -23.18 -7.71 3.13
C ARG A 32 -21.88 -6.90 3.10
N PRO A 33 -20.88 -7.24 2.28
CA PRO A 33 -19.53 -6.66 2.36
C PRO A 33 -19.53 -5.12 2.21
N ASP A 34 -20.37 -4.59 1.33
CA ASP A 34 -20.47 -3.14 1.07
C ASP A 34 -21.44 -2.39 2.01
N GLY A 35 -22.14 -3.10 2.89
CA GLY A 35 -23.03 -2.49 3.87
C GLY A 35 -22.24 -1.70 4.92
N GLN A 36 -22.80 -0.60 5.42
CA GLN A 36 -22.21 0.15 6.53
C GLN A 36 -22.69 -0.38 7.88
N ALA A 37 -21.83 -0.28 8.88
CA ALA A 37 -22.14 -0.61 10.26
C ALA A 37 -21.55 0.39 11.26
N LYS A 38 -22.26 0.56 12.37
CA LYS A 38 -21.82 1.25 13.59
C LYS A 38 -21.66 0.25 14.73
N LEU A 39 -20.82 0.56 15.71
CA LEU A 39 -20.61 -0.30 16.88
C LEU A 39 -21.10 0.38 18.16
N LEU A 40 -21.80 -0.38 19.00
CA LEU A 40 -22.24 0.01 20.34
C LEU A 40 -21.72 -0.99 21.36
N LEU A 41 -21.10 -0.49 22.45
CA LEU A 41 -20.86 -1.31 23.64
C LEU A 41 -22.08 -1.24 24.55
N LEU A 42 -22.47 -2.38 25.11
CA LEU A 42 -23.56 -2.49 26.06
C LEU A 42 -23.10 -3.18 27.35
N PHE A 43 -23.39 -2.52 28.46
CA PHE A 43 -23.25 -3.04 29.82
C PHE A 43 -24.64 -3.18 30.41
N CYS A 44 -25.09 -4.43 30.57
CA CYS A 44 -26.39 -4.78 31.11
C CYS A 44 -26.26 -6.04 31.96
N THR A 45 -26.96 -6.12 33.09
CA THR A 45 -27.10 -7.36 33.86
C THR A 45 -28.37 -8.08 33.42
N GLY A 46 -28.42 -8.55 32.18
CA GLY A 46 -29.61 -9.14 31.58
C GLY A 46 -29.61 -10.67 31.54
N GLY A 47 -29.87 -11.31 32.68
CA GLY A 47 -30.29 -12.70 32.76
C GLY A 47 -31.60 -12.79 33.56
N CYS A 48 -32.74 -12.37 32.99
CA CYS A 48 -34.06 -12.57 33.59
C CYS A 48 -34.44 -14.06 33.57
N SER A 49 -33.79 -14.91 34.37
CA SER A 49 -34.24 -16.28 34.69
C SER A 49 -33.21 -17.08 35.52
N GLY A 50 -32.74 -16.60 36.68
CA GLY A 50 -31.97 -17.43 37.63
C GLY A 50 -30.75 -18.21 37.06
N ALA A 51 -30.28 -17.85 35.87
CA ALA A 51 -29.19 -18.49 35.15
C ALA A 51 -27.94 -17.64 35.35
N GLU A 52 -26.78 -18.28 35.49
CA GLU A 52 -25.50 -17.58 35.61
C GLU A 52 -25.37 -16.54 34.48
N ALA A 53 -25.03 -15.30 34.85
CA ALA A 53 -24.83 -14.23 33.89
C ALA A 53 -23.81 -14.70 32.82
N PRO A 54 -24.01 -14.32 31.54
CA PRO A 54 -23.00 -14.57 30.52
C PRO A 54 -21.65 -14.06 31.02
N ARG A 55 -20.55 -14.74 30.67
CA ARG A 55 -19.19 -14.31 31.06
C ARG A 55 -18.35 -13.85 29.88
N GLN A 56 -18.99 -13.62 28.74
CA GLN A 56 -18.37 -13.45 27.42
C GLN A 56 -18.82 -12.13 26.81
N VAL A 57 -18.02 -11.58 25.89
CA VAL A 57 -18.54 -10.57 24.97
C VAL A 57 -19.35 -11.28 23.89
N ARG A 58 -20.61 -10.88 23.75
CA ARG A 58 -21.50 -11.41 22.71
C ARG A 58 -21.69 -10.35 21.64
N MET A 59 -21.69 -10.78 20.38
CA MET A 59 -21.92 -9.90 19.25
C MET A 59 -23.26 -10.22 18.58
N CYS A 60 -24.00 -9.18 18.21
CA CYS A 60 -25.18 -9.30 17.36
C CYS A 60 -25.36 -8.08 16.46
N ARG A 61 -26.11 -8.28 15.38
CA ARG A 61 -26.40 -7.25 14.40
C ARG A 61 -27.88 -6.90 14.41
N PHE A 62 -28.16 -5.60 14.51
CA PHE A 62 -29.48 -5.00 14.31
C PHE A 62 -29.39 -4.00 13.17
N ALA A 63 -29.89 -4.37 11.98
CA ALA A 63 -29.83 -3.55 10.77
C ALA A 63 -28.41 -3.04 10.42
N LYS A 64 -28.10 -1.77 10.73
CA LYS A 64 -26.79 -1.11 10.50
C LYS A 64 -25.97 -0.96 11.79
N THR A 65 -26.38 -1.58 12.88
CA THR A 65 -25.71 -1.47 14.18
C THR A 65 -25.25 -2.84 14.66
N ILE A 66 -24.00 -2.90 15.11
CA ILE A 66 -23.37 -4.04 15.76
C ILE A 66 -23.37 -3.74 17.26
N LEU A 67 -23.99 -4.61 18.03
CA LEU A 67 -24.05 -4.50 19.47
C LEU A 67 -23.08 -5.52 20.08
N LEU A 68 -22.17 -5.00 20.90
CA LEU A 68 -21.21 -5.76 21.69
C LEU A 68 -21.71 -5.77 23.14
N ASP A 69 -22.27 -6.91 23.55
CA ASP A 69 -22.84 -7.12 24.88
C ASP A 69 -21.74 -7.67 25.81
N CYS A 70 -21.28 -6.84 26.75
CA CYS A 70 -20.03 -6.98 27.48
C CYS A 70 -20.22 -7.57 28.89
N HIS A 71 -19.77 -8.81 29.12
CA HIS A 71 -19.91 -9.48 30.42
C HIS A 71 -18.65 -10.13 31.02
N LEU A 72 -17.47 -9.92 30.43
CA LEU A 72 -16.18 -10.42 30.96
C LEU A 72 -15.89 -9.95 32.40
N HIS A 73 -16.40 -8.78 32.82
CA HIS A 73 -16.15 -8.22 34.15
C HIS A 73 -16.83 -9.03 35.28
N HIS A 74 -17.81 -9.89 34.96
CA HIS A 74 -18.41 -10.79 35.94
C HIS A 74 -17.51 -12.00 36.31
N GLN A 75 -16.37 -12.17 35.64
CA GLN A 75 -15.46 -13.29 35.91
C GLN A 75 -14.70 -13.08 37.22
N LYS A 76 -14.99 -13.90 38.24
CA LYS A 76 -14.19 -13.93 39.49
C LYS A 76 -12.84 -14.64 39.31
N SER A 77 -12.77 -15.57 38.36
CA SER A 77 -11.54 -16.32 38.02
C SER A 77 -11.57 -16.74 36.57
N TYR A 78 -10.40 -16.91 35.95
CA TYR A 78 -10.33 -17.38 34.57
C TYR A 78 -10.72 -18.87 34.48
N PRO A 79 -11.73 -19.21 33.66
CA PRO A 79 -12.13 -20.60 33.48
C PRO A 79 -11.04 -21.40 32.77
N ALA A 80 -10.92 -22.69 33.08
CA ALA A 80 -9.96 -23.55 32.41
C ALA A 80 -10.29 -23.71 30.92
N MET A 81 -9.26 -23.56 30.07
CA MET A 81 -9.40 -23.87 28.65
C MET A 81 -9.75 -25.35 28.44
N LYS A 82 -10.74 -25.62 27.59
CA LYS A 82 -11.08 -27.01 27.22
C LYS A 82 -9.92 -27.66 26.48
N ALA A 83 -9.53 -28.85 26.93
CA ALA A 83 -8.52 -29.69 26.27
C ALA A 83 -9.00 -30.17 24.89
N GLY A 84 -8.05 -30.42 23.99
CA GLY A 84 -8.30 -30.88 22.63
C GLY A 84 -7.87 -29.90 21.54
N PRO A 85 -7.94 -30.32 20.26
CA PRO A 85 -7.54 -29.50 19.13
C PRO A 85 -8.38 -28.21 19.06
N CYS A 86 -7.75 -27.10 18.67
CA CYS A 86 -8.46 -25.84 18.51
C CYS A 86 -9.45 -25.95 17.34
N PRO A 87 -10.75 -25.64 17.55
CA PRO A 87 -11.71 -25.59 16.46
C PRO A 87 -11.27 -24.61 15.36
N PRO A 88 -11.55 -24.89 14.08
CA PRO A 88 -11.13 -24.04 12.96
C PRO A 88 -11.76 -22.63 12.97
N ASN A 89 -12.87 -22.47 13.69
CA ASN A 89 -13.58 -21.20 13.87
C ASN A 89 -13.23 -20.48 15.19
N LEU A 90 -12.10 -20.80 15.80
CA LEU A 90 -11.63 -20.21 17.05
C LEU A 90 -10.14 -19.82 16.91
N THR A 91 -9.82 -18.57 17.22
CA THR A 91 -8.42 -18.14 17.41
C THR A 91 -8.13 -17.97 18.90
N ARG A 92 -6.94 -18.38 19.34
CA ARG A 92 -6.47 -18.21 20.73
C ARG A 92 -5.21 -17.36 20.72
N ARG A 93 -5.15 -16.37 21.60
CA ARG A 93 -3.96 -15.53 21.79
C ARG A 93 -3.65 -15.41 23.28
N GLN A 94 -2.40 -15.64 23.65
CA GLN A 94 -1.95 -15.42 25.03
C GLN A 94 -1.90 -13.92 25.31
N VAL A 95 -2.24 -13.53 26.53
CA VAL A 95 -2.16 -12.15 27.01
C VAL A 95 -1.29 -12.17 28.25
N GLU A 96 -0.13 -11.49 28.20
CA GLU A 96 0.83 -11.42 29.30
C GLU A 96 0.33 -10.46 30.40
N SER A 97 -0.73 -10.86 31.10
CA SER A 97 -1.29 -10.12 32.23
C SER A 97 -1.27 -10.95 33.50
N TYR A 98 -0.86 -10.30 34.59
CA TYR A 98 -0.88 -10.83 35.96
C TYR A 98 -1.99 -10.21 36.81
N GLY A 99 -2.85 -9.37 36.21
CA GLY A 99 -3.97 -8.71 36.88
C GLY A 99 -5.16 -9.64 37.12
N CYS A 100 -6.12 -9.17 37.92
CA CYS A 100 -7.36 -9.92 38.13
C CYS A 100 -8.24 -9.91 36.84
N PRO A 101 -9.14 -10.89 36.66
CA PRO A 101 -9.96 -10.97 35.44
C PRO A 101 -10.83 -9.74 35.19
N GLU A 102 -11.33 -9.11 36.25
CA GLU A 102 -12.14 -7.90 36.16
C GLU A 102 -11.31 -6.72 35.61
N ASP A 103 -10.09 -6.55 36.10
CA ASP A 103 -9.17 -5.50 35.62
C ASP A 103 -8.88 -5.69 34.13
N LEU A 104 -8.53 -6.91 33.72
CA LEU A 104 -8.21 -7.23 32.33
C LEU A 104 -9.44 -7.04 31.43
N ALA A 105 -10.65 -7.33 31.92
CA ALA A 105 -11.90 -7.07 31.21
C ALA A 105 -12.09 -5.57 30.95
N HIS A 106 -11.92 -4.72 31.97
CA HIS A 106 -12.04 -3.27 31.81
C HIS A 106 -10.92 -2.69 30.93
N GLU A 107 -9.70 -3.25 30.99
CA GLU A 107 -8.65 -2.90 30.02
C GLU A 107 -9.06 -3.24 28.59
N PHE A 108 -9.62 -4.42 28.35
CA PHE A 108 -10.10 -4.81 27.01
C PHE A 108 -11.22 -3.87 26.52
N TYR A 109 -12.16 -3.53 27.38
CA TYR A 109 -13.25 -2.63 27.02
C TYR A 109 -12.76 -1.21 26.73
N ALA A 110 -11.96 -0.64 27.64
CA ALA A 110 -11.51 0.74 27.56
C ALA A 110 -10.51 0.92 26.42
N ARG A 111 -9.46 0.08 26.38
CA ARG A 111 -8.33 0.24 25.45
C ARG A 111 -8.58 -0.37 24.08
N ALA A 112 -9.36 -1.45 24.00
CA ALA A 112 -9.49 -2.23 22.78
C ALA A 112 -10.81 -1.93 22.04
N LEU A 113 -11.96 -2.04 22.73
CA LEU A 113 -13.28 -1.94 22.08
C LEU A 113 -13.83 -0.51 22.00
N SER A 114 -13.73 0.27 23.08
CA SER A 114 -14.31 1.62 23.15
C SER A 114 -13.84 2.56 22.02
N PRO A 115 -12.56 2.53 21.56
CA PRO A 115 -12.09 3.41 20.49
C PRO A 115 -12.72 3.15 19.11
N LEU A 116 -13.42 2.01 18.94
CA LEU A 116 -14.12 1.66 17.71
C LEU A 116 -15.60 2.03 17.71
N CYS A 117 -16.12 2.50 18.85
CA CYS A 117 -17.55 2.52 19.08
C CYS A 117 -18.13 3.93 19.06
N GLU A 118 -19.36 4.03 18.56
CA GLU A 118 -20.09 5.30 18.51
C GLU A 118 -20.62 5.68 19.90
N ALA A 119 -21.02 4.68 20.67
CA ALA A 119 -21.46 4.86 22.04
C ALA A 119 -21.16 3.67 22.95
N VAL A 120 -21.08 3.99 24.24
CA VAL A 120 -21.01 3.05 25.35
C VAL A 120 -22.30 3.23 26.16
N VAL A 121 -23.07 2.16 26.28
CA VAL A 121 -24.40 2.15 26.90
C VAL A 121 -24.33 1.40 28.23
N PHE A 122 -24.67 2.08 29.31
CA PHE A 122 -24.85 1.48 30.63
C PHE A 122 -26.34 1.44 30.96
N ILE A 123 -26.87 0.27 31.31
CA ILE A 123 -28.24 0.13 31.81
C ILE A 123 -28.20 0.13 33.33
N GLN A 124 -28.78 1.14 33.97
CA GLN A 124 -28.83 1.27 35.42
C GLN A 124 -29.64 0.13 36.03
N ASN A 125 -29.06 -0.52 37.03
CA ASN A 125 -29.64 -1.60 37.81
C ASN A 125 -28.92 -1.66 39.18
N ASP A 126 -29.19 -2.69 39.97
CA ASP A 126 -28.63 -2.85 41.33
C ASP A 126 -27.09 -2.97 41.36
N TYR A 127 -26.46 -3.37 40.24
CA TYR A 127 -25.00 -3.47 40.10
C TYR A 127 -24.37 -2.26 39.42
N TRP A 128 -25.15 -1.53 38.62
CA TRP A 128 -24.69 -0.41 37.79
C TRP A 128 -25.43 0.87 38.19
N ASP A 129 -25.31 1.27 39.45
CA ASP A 129 -25.78 2.59 39.85
C ASP A 129 -24.88 3.69 39.24
N ILE A 130 -25.35 4.94 39.26
CA ILE A 130 -24.65 6.01 38.53
C ILE A 130 -23.26 6.26 39.12
N LEU A 131 -23.08 6.12 40.45
CA LEU A 131 -21.77 6.29 41.09
C LEU A 131 -20.79 5.18 40.69
N THR A 132 -21.24 3.93 40.60
CA THR A 132 -20.42 2.82 40.08
C THR A 132 -20.03 3.06 38.63
N ILE A 133 -20.98 3.52 37.80
CA ILE A 133 -20.69 3.90 36.40
C ILE A 133 -19.64 5.01 36.35
N VAL A 134 -19.76 6.04 37.20
CA VAL A 134 -18.79 7.14 37.32
C VAL A 134 -17.39 6.60 37.67
N GLY A 135 -17.27 5.72 38.66
CA GLY A 135 -16.01 5.07 39.02
C GLY A 135 -15.37 4.29 37.87
N VAL A 136 -16.18 3.52 37.12
CA VAL A 136 -15.70 2.79 35.93
C VAL A 136 -15.25 3.75 34.82
N LEU A 137 -16.00 4.82 34.57
CA LEU A 137 -15.62 5.84 33.58
C LEU A 137 -14.34 6.57 33.98
N ALA A 138 -14.18 6.94 35.25
CA ALA A 138 -12.95 7.56 35.76
C ALA A 138 -11.76 6.63 35.56
N ARG A 139 -11.90 5.36 35.94
CA ARG A 139 -10.90 4.32 35.69
C ARG A 139 -10.58 4.18 34.20
N TRP A 140 -11.58 4.20 33.32
CA TRP A 140 -11.35 4.12 31.87
C TRP A 140 -10.58 5.32 31.34
N VAL A 141 -10.80 6.52 31.87
CA VAL A 141 -10.05 7.73 31.50
C VAL A 141 -8.58 7.63 31.93
N ASP A 142 -8.27 6.94 33.02
CA ASP A 142 -6.87 6.67 33.40
C ASP A 142 -6.23 5.54 32.59
N LEU A 143 -7.00 4.50 32.26
CA LEU A 143 -6.52 3.41 31.41
C LEU A 143 -6.29 3.85 29.96
N SER A 144 -7.12 4.76 29.47
CA SER A 144 -7.09 5.27 28.11
C SER A 144 -6.06 6.40 28.02
N PHE A 145 -4.84 6.07 27.61
CA PHE A 145 -3.95 7.09 27.08
C PHE A 145 -4.64 7.75 25.89
N ALA A 146 -4.42 9.06 25.69
CA ALA A 146 -4.98 9.81 24.55
C ALA A 146 -4.78 8.99 23.26
N SER A 147 -5.83 8.30 22.84
CA SER A 147 -5.76 7.37 21.73
C SER A 147 -5.60 8.19 20.46
N SER A 148 -4.88 7.64 19.51
CA SER A 148 -4.61 8.23 18.20
C SER A 148 -5.88 8.36 17.31
N ILE A 149 -7.08 8.17 17.86
CA ILE A 149 -8.37 8.18 17.15
C ILE A 149 -9.44 8.87 17.98
N ARG A 150 -10.00 9.93 17.41
CA ARG A 150 -11.05 10.77 18.00
C ARG A 150 -12.47 10.20 17.84
N CYS A 151 -12.63 8.88 17.71
CA CYS A 151 -13.95 8.24 17.91
C CYS A 151 -14.23 8.26 19.41
N ARG A 152 -14.53 9.44 19.95
CA ARG A 152 -14.91 9.56 21.36
C ARG A 152 -16.33 9.01 21.47
N PRO A 153 -16.56 7.86 22.12
CA PRO A 153 -17.91 7.34 22.21
C PRO A 153 -18.77 8.30 23.02
N GLN A 154 -20.04 8.39 22.65
CA GLN A 154 -21.06 9.01 23.49
C GLN A 154 -21.40 8.02 24.62
N VAL A 155 -21.36 8.47 25.87
CA VAL A 155 -21.81 7.64 26.99
C VAL A 155 -23.32 7.82 27.16
N LEU A 156 -24.06 6.73 27.16
CA LEU A 156 -25.50 6.69 27.42
C LEU A 156 -25.74 5.93 28.73
N ILE A 157 -26.30 6.61 29.73
CA ILE A 157 -26.75 5.99 30.98
C ILE A 157 -28.26 5.88 30.92
N VAL A 158 -28.77 4.66 30.88
CA VAL A 158 -30.19 4.34 30.66
C VAL A 158 -30.80 3.88 31.97
N SER A 159 -31.77 4.64 32.49
CA SER A 159 -32.46 4.37 33.74
C SER A 159 -33.91 3.99 33.48
N GLU A 160 -34.44 2.97 34.16
CA GLU A 160 -35.85 2.58 33.99
C GLU A 160 -36.84 3.66 34.46
N HIS A 161 -36.44 4.41 35.48
CA HIS A 161 -37.15 5.58 35.99
C HIS A 161 -36.47 6.86 35.52
N GLU A 162 -37.14 8.01 35.69
CA GLU A 162 -36.47 9.27 35.43
C GLU A 162 -35.20 9.38 36.28
N PRO A 163 -34.07 9.80 35.69
CA PRO A 163 -32.82 9.94 36.41
C PRO A 163 -33.03 10.92 37.57
N LYS A 164 -32.82 10.44 38.81
CA LYS A 164 -32.95 11.28 40.02
C LYS A 164 -31.84 12.33 40.14
N MET A 165 -30.81 12.22 39.32
CA MET A 165 -29.61 13.06 39.34
C MET A 165 -29.52 13.86 38.04
N ALA A 166 -29.14 15.13 38.15
CA ALA A 166 -28.93 15.97 36.97
C ALA A 166 -27.62 15.61 36.27
N LEU A 167 -27.56 15.79 34.96
CA LEU A 167 -26.36 15.52 34.16
C LEU A 167 -25.10 16.25 34.69
N ARG A 168 -25.27 17.49 35.17
CA ARG A 168 -24.17 18.30 35.74
C ARG A 168 -23.57 17.68 36.99
N ASP A 169 -24.37 17.01 37.81
CA ASP A 169 -23.88 16.32 38.99
C ASP A 169 -23.05 15.10 38.59
N VAL A 170 -23.48 14.34 37.59
CA VAL A 170 -22.70 13.20 37.04
C VAL A 170 -21.35 13.66 36.49
N GLU A 171 -21.30 14.76 35.74
CA GLU A 171 -20.05 15.31 35.22
C GLU A 171 -19.12 15.81 36.35
N ARG A 172 -19.70 16.43 37.40
CA ARG A 172 -18.96 16.88 38.59
C ARG A 172 -18.38 15.69 39.35
N ASP A 173 -19.18 14.66 39.58
CA ASP A 173 -18.78 13.47 40.33
C ASP A 173 -17.71 12.69 39.55
N LEU A 174 -17.78 12.64 38.21
CA LEU A 174 -16.71 12.09 37.37
C LEU A 174 -15.40 12.86 37.49
N ALA A 175 -15.46 14.20 37.48
CA ALA A 175 -14.28 15.00 37.69
C ALA A 175 -13.71 14.83 39.11
N ALA A 176 -14.57 14.76 40.13
CA ALA A 176 -14.16 14.54 41.52
C ALA A 176 -13.51 13.16 41.72
N GLU A 177 -14.09 12.11 41.15
CA GLU A 177 -13.55 10.75 41.18
C GLU A 177 -12.17 10.70 40.52
N LEU A 178 -12.03 11.32 39.33
CA LEU A 178 -10.74 11.44 38.66
C LEU A 178 -9.70 12.16 39.52
N MET A 179 -10.09 13.24 40.19
CA MET A 179 -9.17 13.97 41.08
C MET A 179 -8.72 13.13 42.27
N SER A 180 -9.57 12.22 42.75
CA SER A 180 -9.27 11.34 43.89
C SER A 180 -8.16 10.33 43.61
N HIS A 181 -7.92 10.00 42.34
CA HIS A 181 -6.84 9.10 41.92
C HIS A 181 -5.44 9.75 41.98
N TYR A 182 -5.34 11.07 42.11
CA TYR A 182 -4.07 11.81 42.11
C TYR A 182 -3.65 12.25 43.52
N SER A 183 -2.35 12.23 43.77
CA SER A 183 -1.77 12.76 45.01
C SER A 183 -2.09 14.26 45.18
N PRO A 184 -2.37 14.74 46.40
CA PRO A 184 -2.56 16.17 46.67
C PRO A 184 -1.39 17.06 46.23
N LEU A 185 -0.18 16.50 46.13
CA LEU A 185 1.05 17.21 45.76
C LEU A 185 1.25 17.34 44.22
N GLU A 186 0.66 16.44 43.44
CA GLU A 186 0.67 16.47 41.96
C GLU A 186 -0.64 17.06 41.37
N GLY A 187 -1.54 17.49 42.26
CA GLY A 187 -2.99 17.62 42.06
C GLY A 187 -3.50 18.00 40.67
N LEU A 188 -4.49 17.24 40.21
CA LEU A 188 -5.28 17.54 39.02
C LEU A 188 -6.38 18.56 39.39
N SER A 189 -6.41 19.73 38.75
CA SER A 189 -7.52 20.68 38.93
C SER A 189 -8.80 20.16 38.29
N PHE A 190 -9.96 20.63 38.76
CA PHE A 190 -11.26 20.28 38.17
C PHE A 190 -11.31 20.54 36.65
N SER A 191 -10.76 21.66 36.18
CA SER A 191 -10.70 21.98 34.75
C SER A 191 -9.81 21.00 33.96
N GLN A 192 -8.71 20.52 34.55
CA GLN A 192 -7.86 19.50 33.94
C GLN A 192 -8.55 18.13 33.92
N ALA A 193 -9.24 17.74 35.00
CA ALA A 193 -10.05 16.52 35.05
C ALA A 193 -11.15 16.53 33.98
N GLU A 194 -11.85 17.67 33.87
CA GLU A 194 -12.91 17.89 32.89
C GLU A 194 -12.38 17.81 31.45
N LYS A 195 -11.22 18.43 31.19
CA LYS A 195 -10.53 18.34 29.88
C LYS A 195 -10.11 16.90 29.57
N ARG A 196 -9.68 16.14 30.59
CA ARG A 196 -9.20 14.76 30.43
C ARG A 196 -10.33 13.81 30.05
N TRP A 197 -11.43 13.77 30.78
CA TRP A 197 -12.53 12.86 30.42
C TRP A 197 -13.21 13.26 29.10
N ARG A 198 -13.30 14.56 28.79
CA ARG A 198 -13.79 15.04 27.48
C ARG A 198 -12.85 14.72 26.33
N SER A 199 -11.59 14.38 26.60
CA SER A 199 -10.68 13.85 25.58
C SER A 199 -11.01 12.39 25.22
N CYS A 200 -11.60 11.63 26.15
CA CYS A 200 -11.98 10.23 25.96
C CYS A 200 -13.42 10.08 25.43
N PHE A 201 -14.36 10.89 25.92
CA PHE A 201 -15.79 10.76 25.60
C PHE A 201 -16.34 12.01 24.89
N ALA A 202 -17.29 11.80 23.97
CA ALA A 202 -17.94 12.92 23.27
C ALA A 202 -18.90 13.69 24.20
N GLY A 203 -19.43 12.99 25.20
CA GLY A 203 -20.28 13.52 26.25
C GLY A 203 -21.00 12.39 26.98
N ILE A 204 -21.78 12.76 27.98
CA ILE A 204 -22.65 11.85 28.74
C ILE A 204 -24.10 12.27 28.51
N ARG A 205 -25.00 11.29 28.33
CA ARG A 205 -26.44 11.51 28.25
C ARG A 205 -27.16 10.56 29.18
N LEU A 206 -28.11 11.11 29.93
CA LEU A 206 -29.05 10.34 30.74
C LEU A 206 -30.30 10.08 29.90
N MET A 207 -30.73 8.83 29.82
CA MET A 207 -31.88 8.40 29.03
C MET A 207 -32.85 7.60 29.88
N ARG A 208 -34.15 7.71 29.57
CA ARG A 208 -35.17 6.89 30.20
C ARG A 208 -35.38 5.62 29.39
N GLY A 209 -35.05 4.47 29.98
CA GLY A 209 -35.35 3.15 29.45
C GLY A 209 -36.82 2.79 29.64
N CYS A 210 -37.47 2.27 28.60
CA CYS A 210 -38.85 1.80 28.67
C CYS A 210 -38.90 0.27 28.61
N ARG A 211 -39.38 -0.39 29.68
CA ARG A 211 -39.45 -1.86 29.78
C ARG A 211 -40.33 -2.53 28.71
N SER A 212 -41.25 -1.79 28.08
CA SER A 212 -42.16 -2.33 27.05
C SER A 212 -41.56 -2.35 25.65
N ARG A 213 -40.33 -1.86 25.45
CA ARG A 213 -39.68 -1.77 24.14
C ARG A 213 -38.89 -3.05 23.83
N THR A 214 -38.82 -3.38 22.55
CA THR A 214 -37.97 -4.49 22.09
C THR A 214 -36.51 -4.07 22.07
N SER A 215 -35.57 -5.03 22.06
CA SER A 215 -34.13 -4.73 21.91
C SER A 215 -33.83 -3.94 20.63
N ALA A 216 -34.61 -4.15 19.56
CA ALA A 216 -34.47 -3.40 18.32
C ALA A 216 -34.88 -1.93 18.49
N ASP A 217 -35.95 -1.65 19.25
CA ASP A 217 -36.41 -0.29 19.56
C ASP A 217 -35.37 0.46 20.39
N HIS A 218 -34.77 -0.21 21.38
CA HIS A 218 -33.69 0.38 22.19
C HIS A 218 -32.47 0.72 21.33
N VAL A 219 -32.02 -0.19 20.46
CA VAL A 219 -30.89 0.09 19.56
C VAL A 219 -31.20 1.25 18.63
N LEU A 220 -32.43 1.34 18.11
CA LEU A 220 -32.86 2.46 17.28
C LEU A 220 -32.80 3.79 18.05
N GLU A 221 -33.33 3.82 19.26
CA GLU A 221 -33.31 4.99 20.15
C GLU A 221 -31.88 5.42 20.51
N TRP A 222 -31.00 4.47 20.87
CA TRP A 222 -29.59 4.78 21.14
C TRP A 222 -28.89 5.34 19.91
N THR A 223 -29.14 4.77 18.73
CA THR A 223 -28.58 5.25 17.46
C THR A 223 -29.11 6.64 17.09
N GLN A 224 -30.35 6.96 17.47
CA GLN A 224 -30.91 8.31 17.29
C GLN A 224 -30.28 9.30 18.27
N ALA A 225 -30.05 8.89 19.51
CA ALA A 225 -29.39 9.72 20.52
C ALA A 225 -27.94 10.07 20.12
N THR A 226 -27.26 9.21 19.37
CA THR A 226 -25.89 9.45 18.88
C THR A 226 -25.82 10.22 17.55
N ARG A 227 -26.96 10.45 16.87
CA ARG A 227 -27.00 10.99 15.50
C ARG A 227 -26.43 12.40 15.34
N ASN A 228 -26.49 13.23 16.39
CA ASN A 228 -25.96 14.60 16.39
C ASN A 228 -24.46 14.66 16.76
N ASN A 229 -23.79 13.52 16.87
CA ASN A 229 -22.37 13.49 17.14
C ASN A 229 -21.63 13.65 15.80
N ASP A 230 -21.10 14.85 15.53
CA ASP A 230 -20.35 15.18 14.30
C ASP A 230 -19.12 14.28 14.06
N THR A 231 -18.77 13.44 15.05
CA THR A 231 -17.68 12.45 15.00
C THR A 231 -18.13 11.01 14.71
N ALA A 232 -19.41 10.76 14.40
CA ALA A 232 -19.92 9.41 14.15
C ALA A 232 -19.38 8.83 12.84
N LEU A 233 -18.46 7.87 12.95
CA LEU A 233 -17.81 7.24 11.81
C LEU A 233 -18.50 5.94 11.45
N THR A 234 -19.00 5.89 10.21
CA THR A 234 -19.57 4.67 9.63
C THR A 234 -18.51 3.94 8.83
N PHE A 235 -18.27 2.67 9.19
CA PHE A 235 -17.33 1.80 8.49
C PHE A 235 -18.08 0.81 7.61
N ARG A 236 -17.45 0.31 6.54
CA ARG A 236 -18.02 -0.81 5.78
C ARG A 236 -17.92 -2.09 6.61
N ASN A 237 -18.74 -3.08 6.31
CA ASN A 237 -18.78 -4.32 7.07
C ASN A 237 -17.43 -5.07 7.02
N CYS A 238 -16.73 -5.04 5.89
CA CYS A 238 -15.38 -5.60 5.78
C CYS A 238 -14.35 -4.83 6.64
N ASP A 239 -14.47 -3.50 6.73
CA ASP A 239 -13.64 -2.66 7.61
C ASP A 239 -13.87 -2.99 9.09
N VAL A 240 -15.14 -3.08 9.52
CA VAL A 240 -15.49 -3.42 10.91
C VAL A 240 -14.95 -4.79 11.30
N LYS A 241 -15.10 -5.79 10.42
CA LYS A 241 -14.55 -7.13 10.65
C LYS A 241 -13.03 -7.07 10.82
N HIS A 242 -12.31 -6.36 9.94
CA HIS A 242 -10.85 -6.21 10.03
C HIS A 242 -10.42 -5.53 11.32
N LEU A 243 -11.10 -4.44 11.68
CA LEU A 243 -10.90 -3.69 12.91
C LEU A 243 -11.03 -4.55 14.16
N LEU A 244 -12.15 -5.24 14.32
CA LEU A 244 -12.43 -6.09 15.49
C LEU A 244 -11.39 -7.20 15.66
N ARG A 245 -10.91 -7.77 14.54
CA ARG A 245 -9.83 -8.75 14.56
C ARG A 245 -8.50 -8.14 14.97
N SER A 246 -8.18 -6.96 14.44
CA SER A 246 -6.95 -6.23 14.79
C SER A 246 -6.96 -5.84 16.27
N THR A 247 -8.11 -5.45 16.83
CA THR A 247 -8.27 -5.20 18.26
C THR A 247 -7.86 -6.40 19.10
N CYS A 248 -8.28 -7.60 18.72
CA CYS A 248 -7.90 -8.83 19.42
C CYS A 248 -6.40 -9.14 19.30
N SER A 249 -5.77 -8.83 18.16
CA SER A 249 -4.32 -9.02 17.95
C SER A 249 -3.52 -8.04 18.79
N GLN A 250 -3.79 -6.74 18.65
CA GLN A 250 -3.05 -5.69 19.35
C GLN A 250 -3.18 -5.80 20.87
N PHE A 251 -4.37 -6.12 21.36
CA PHE A 251 -4.58 -6.31 22.80
C PHE A 251 -3.80 -7.52 23.35
N ALA A 252 -3.65 -8.58 22.57
CA ALA A 252 -2.87 -9.74 22.97
C ALA A 252 -1.36 -9.48 22.89
N GLU A 253 -0.92 -8.69 21.92
CA GLU A 253 0.49 -8.25 21.78
C GLU A 253 0.90 -7.33 22.94
N ASP A 254 0.06 -6.36 23.32
CA ASP A 254 0.30 -5.46 24.44
C ASP A 254 -1.01 -4.90 25.01
N HIS A 255 -1.54 -5.57 26.05
CA HIS A 255 -2.80 -5.19 26.71
C HIS A 255 -2.74 -3.80 27.40
N ARG A 256 -1.54 -3.23 27.55
CA ARG A 256 -1.33 -1.93 28.20
C ARG A 256 -1.46 -0.77 27.24
N LYS A 257 -1.35 -1.03 25.93
CA LYS A 257 -1.51 -0.01 24.89
C LYS A 257 -2.97 0.13 24.49
N THR A 258 -3.35 1.38 24.17
CA THR A 258 -4.66 1.64 23.56
C THR A 258 -4.62 1.25 22.09
N PHE A 259 -5.73 0.72 21.58
CA PHE A 259 -5.86 0.29 20.21
C PHE A 259 -5.43 1.38 19.21
N SER A 260 -4.48 1.02 18.33
CA SER A 260 -3.98 1.87 17.27
C SER A 260 -4.67 1.53 15.96
N PHE A 261 -5.56 2.41 15.53
CA PHE A 261 -6.25 2.31 14.23
C PHE A 261 -5.28 2.45 13.09
N GLN A 262 -4.25 3.27 13.26
CA GLN A 262 -3.14 3.42 12.33
C GLN A 262 -2.53 2.05 12.06
N GLN A 263 -2.10 1.34 13.11
CA GLN A 263 -1.53 0.00 13.01
C GLN A 263 -2.53 -1.00 12.44
N ALA A 264 -3.80 -0.92 12.84
CA ALA A 264 -4.83 -1.80 12.31
C ALA A 264 -5.06 -1.61 10.81
N TRP A 265 -5.05 -0.37 10.32
CA TRP A 265 -5.23 -0.07 8.91
C TRP A 265 -4.01 -0.40 8.07
N ARG A 266 -2.82 -0.31 8.66
CA ARG A 266 -1.58 -0.56 7.96
C ARG A 266 -1.30 -2.07 7.85
N THR A 267 -1.76 -2.67 6.76
CA THR A 267 -1.56 -4.12 6.51
C THR A 267 -0.17 -4.49 5.98
N ASN A 268 0.67 -3.52 5.62
CA ASN A 268 1.99 -3.75 5.04
C ASN A 268 3.05 -2.91 5.77
N PRO A 269 4.26 -3.44 5.98
CA PRO A 269 5.34 -2.67 6.59
C PRO A 269 5.73 -1.48 5.73
N LEU A 270 6.43 -0.51 6.32
CA LEU A 270 7.04 0.59 5.57
C LEU A 270 8.01 0.04 4.54
N PRO A 271 8.04 0.59 3.31
CA PRO A 271 9.06 0.19 2.34
C PRO A 271 10.44 0.45 2.94
N GLY A 272 11.26 -0.61 3.10
CA GLY A 272 12.58 -0.49 3.75
C GLY A 272 13.49 0.57 3.10
N GLN A 273 13.31 0.83 1.80
CA GLN A 273 14.15 1.77 1.06
C GLN A 273 13.73 3.23 1.19
N LEU A 274 12.59 3.50 1.82
CA LEU A 274 12.08 4.86 2.04
C LEU A 274 13.03 5.67 2.93
N SER A 275 13.55 5.05 4.01
CA SER A 275 14.50 5.68 4.92
C SER A 275 15.79 6.06 4.20
N TRP A 276 16.34 5.11 3.45
CA TRP A 276 17.54 5.32 2.64
C TRP A 276 17.35 6.42 1.59
N GLY A 277 16.20 6.45 0.91
CA GLY A 277 15.90 7.47 -0.09
C GLY A 277 15.76 8.87 0.51
N ALA A 278 15.10 8.98 1.67
CA ALA A 278 15.01 10.23 2.41
C ALA A 278 16.39 10.70 2.85
N GLU A 279 17.19 9.83 3.50
CA GLU A 279 18.54 10.13 3.93
C GLU A 279 19.44 10.57 2.77
N LYS A 280 19.39 9.87 1.64
CA LYS A 280 20.16 10.21 0.44
C LYS A 280 19.83 11.61 -0.07
N LEU A 281 18.56 11.98 -0.11
CA LEU A 281 18.15 13.30 -0.57
C LEU A 281 18.57 14.40 0.42
N VAL A 282 18.45 14.15 1.72
CA VAL A 282 18.84 15.10 2.77
C VAL A 282 20.35 15.32 2.77
N ARG A 283 21.17 14.27 2.72
CA ARG A 283 22.63 14.39 2.67
C ARG A 283 23.12 15.24 1.49
N LEU A 284 22.42 15.20 0.36
CA LEU A 284 22.76 16.01 -0.82
C LEU A 284 22.39 17.50 -0.67
N THR A 285 21.46 17.82 0.23
CA THR A 285 20.82 19.14 0.29
C THR A 285 21.04 19.89 1.60
N MET A 286 21.42 19.20 2.68
CA MET A 286 21.56 19.74 4.03
C MET A 286 22.52 20.93 4.17
N HIS A 287 23.43 21.12 3.20
CA HIS A 287 24.40 22.23 3.20
C HIS A 287 23.85 23.54 2.61
N ASP A 288 22.64 23.54 2.06
CA ASP A 288 21.98 24.73 1.53
C ASP A 288 20.53 24.77 2.02
N ALA A 289 20.17 25.80 2.78
CA ALA A 289 18.86 25.91 3.41
C ALA A 289 17.70 25.81 2.42
N THR A 290 17.84 26.42 1.22
CA THR A 290 16.77 26.42 0.20
C THR A 290 16.59 25.04 -0.43
N LEU A 291 17.70 24.30 -0.62
CA LEU A 291 17.67 22.93 -1.15
C LEU A 291 17.15 21.95 -0.10
N TYR A 292 17.55 22.13 1.16
CA TYR A 292 17.10 21.33 2.29
C TYR A 292 15.59 21.46 2.52
N GLU A 293 15.05 22.68 2.50
CA GLU A 293 13.60 22.92 2.60
C GLU A 293 12.85 22.23 1.44
N SER A 294 13.39 22.35 0.22
CA SER A 294 12.82 21.69 -0.96
C SER A 294 12.89 20.16 -0.88
N ALA A 295 13.94 19.61 -0.27
CA ALA A 295 14.05 18.18 0.02
C ALA A 295 13.03 17.73 1.07
N CYS A 296 12.85 18.49 2.15
CA CYS A 296 11.82 18.20 3.16
C CYS A 296 10.42 18.19 2.55
N SER A 297 10.13 19.11 1.63
CA SER A 297 8.87 19.15 0.86
C SER A 297 8.68 17.90 -0.01
N ALA A 298 9.71 17.47 -0.73
CA ALA A 298 9.68 16.24 -1.53
C ALA A 298 9.49 14.98 -0.67
N ILE A 299 10.14 14.91 0.50
CA ILE A 299 9.98 13.81 1.47
C ILE A 299 8.56 13.79 2.01
N ALA A 300 8.05 14.93 2.50
CA ALA A 300 6.69 15.03 3.02
C ALA A 300 5.64 14.62 1.97
N SER A 301 5.79 15.04 0.72
CA SER A 301 4.93 14.61 -0.38
C SER A 301 5.03 13.11 -0.66
N SER A 302 6.23 12.52 -0.55
CA SER A 302 6.44 11.08 -0.76
C SER A 302 5.77 10.25 0.35
N LEU A 303 5.86 10.68 1.61
CA LEU A 303 5.17 10.07 2.75
C LEU A 303 3.66 10.15 2.59
N LEU A 304 3.15 11.29 2.11
CA LEU A 304 1.74 11.46 1.84
C LEU A 304 1.26 10.49 0.75
N LEU A 305 2.00 10.36 -0.35
CA LEU A 305 1.66 9.43 -1.42
C LEU A 305 1.68 7.97 -0.91
N GLU A 306 2.65 7.61 -0.08
CA GLU A 306 2.74 6.29 0.56
C GLU A 306 1.48 6.00 1.40
N THR A 307 1.02 6.98 2.19
CA THR A 307 -0.25 6.91 2.93
C THR A 307 -1.44 6.63 1.98
N TYR A 308 -1.49 7.28 0.81
CA TYR A 308 -2.57 7.08 -0.17
C TYR A 308 -2.49 5.77 -0.97
N GLN A 309 -1.30 5.27 -1.27
CA GLN A 309 -1.13 4.01 -2.03
C GLN A 309 -1.67 2.81 -1.25
N HIS A 310 -1.53 2.81 0.08
CA HIS A 310 -2.18 1.83 0.93
C HIS A 310 -3.71 1.87 0.80
N ARG A 311 -4.32 3.06 0.68
CA ARG A 311 -5.78 3.20 0.50
C ARG A 311 -6.28 2.59 -0.80
N ARG A 312 -5.54 2.76 -1.90
CA ARG A 312 -5.98 2.24 -3.21
C ARG A 312 -5.96 0.71 -3.24
N ARG A 313 -4.95 0.09 -2.63
CA ARG A 313 -4.81 -1.38 -2.56
C ARG A 313 -5.83 -2.03 -1.62
N VAL A 314 -6.26 -1.31 -0.59
CA VAL A 314 -7.21 -1.80 0.42
C VAL A 314 -8.68 -1.47 0.02
N GLY A 315 -8.92 -0.83 -1.13
CA GLY A 315 -10.24 -0.41 -1.59
C GLY A 315 -10.68 0.90 -0.94
N ARG A 316 -11.64 1.63 -1.54
CA ARG A 316 -12.13 2.96 -1.08
C ARG A 316 -12.66 2.88 0.37
N MET A 317 -11.80 2.99 1.38
CA MET A 317 -12.13 2.58 2.77
C MET A 317 -12.11 3.69 3.83
N LEU A 318 -11.60 4.90 3.54
CA LEU A 318 -11.53 5.95 4.56
C LEU A 318 -12.26 7.20 4.11
N ASN A 319 -13.14 7.70 4.97
CA ASN A 319 -13.64 9.08 4.89
C ASN A 319 -12.41 10.01 4.90
N PRO A 320 -12.21 10.87 3.88
CA PRO A 320 -11.07 11.80 3.83
C PRO A 320 -10.91 12.62 5.12
N LYS A 321 -12.04 12.99 5.75
CA LYS A 321 -12.06 13.73 7.02
C LYS A 321 -11.40 12.97 8.18
N LEU A 322 -11.54 11.63 8.21
CA LEU A 322 -11.00 10.79 9.29
C LEU A 322 -9.48 10.87 9.39
N MET A 323 -8.82 10.96 8.24
CA MET A 323 -7.36 10.97 8.15
C MET A 323 -6.78 12.38 8.18
N GLU A 324 -7.52 13.38 7.72
CA GLU A 324 -7.16 14.77 8.02
C GLU A 324 -7.13 15.01 9.55
N LEU A 325 -8.09 14.43 10.28
CA LEU A 325 -8.17 14.51 11.74
C LEU A 325 -7.10 13.70 12.48
N SER A 326 -6.48 12.71 11.83
CA SER A 326 -5.44 11.84 12.40
C SER A 326 -4.06 12.04 11.74
N SER A 327 -3.85 13.17 11.06
CA SER A 327 -2.64 13.41 10.25
C SER A 327 -1.36 13.33 11.06
N THR A 328 -1.44 13.91 12.25
CA THR A 328 -0.37 14.01 13.22
C THR A 328 -0.01 12.64 13.76
N ASP A 329 -1.03 11.89 14.18
CA ASP A 329 -0.85 10.56 14.76
C ASP A 329 -0.31 9.57 13.73
N TRP A 330 -0.77 9.65 12.49
CA TRP A 330 -0.24 8.82 11.40
C TRP A 330 1.25 9.07 11.18
N PHE A 331 1.65 10.35 11.18
CA PHE A 331 3.05 10.72 11.03
C PHE A 331 3.89 10.25 12.21
N ASP A 332 3.43 10.51 13.43
CA ASP A 332 4.16 10.21 14.66
C ASP A 332 4.31 8.71 14.89
N GLU A 333 3.31 7.91 14.50
CA GLU A 333 3.34 6.45 14.60
C GLU A 333 4.31 5.82 13.58
N PHE A 334 4.24 6.23 12.31
CA PHE A 334 4.93 5.51 11.24
C PHE A 334 6.21 6.18 10.74
N TYR A 335 6.21 7.50 10.61
CA TYR A 335 7.31 8.20 9.93
C TYR A 335 8.30 8.82 10.92
N SER A 336 7.84 9.22 12.11
CA SER A 336 8.70 9.80 13.15
C SER A 336 9.84 8.86 13.60
N PRO A 337 9.64 7.54 13.84
CA PRO A 337 10.74 6.65 14.19
C PRO A 337 11.80 6.56 13.08
N MET A 338 11.35 6.46 11.82
CA MET A 338 12.20 6.39 10.64
C MET A 338 13.02 7.68 10.43
N LEU A 339 12.39 8.84 10.58
CA LEU A 339 13.07 10.13 10.37
C LEU A 339 13.98 10.50 11.55
N SER A 340 13.69 10.00 12.75
CA SER A 340 14.53 10.26 13.94
C SER A 340 15.92 9.60 13.83
N SER A 341 16.09 8.59 12.98
CA SER A 341 17.40 7.96 12.74
C SER A 341 18.21 8.64 11.62
N ILE A 342 17.73 9.74 11.04
CA ILE A 342 18.36 10.43 9.91
C ILE A 342 18.79 11.83 10.34
N GLU A 343 20.06 12.19 10.07
CA GLU A 343 20.54 13.56 10.26
C GLU A 343 20.01 14.51 9.17
N PRO A 344 19.74 15.80 9.49
CA PRO A 344 19.89 16.45 10.79
C PRO A 344 18.70 16.21 11.73
N VAL A 345 18.89 16.45 13.04
CA VAL A 345 17.85 16.28 14.08
C VAL A 345 16.56 17.08 13.79
N THR A 346 16.67 18.19 13.05
CA THR A 346 15.53 19.03 12.65
C THR A 346 14.64 18.38 11.59
N LEU A 347 15.15 17.41 10.81
CA LEU A 347 14.46 16.79 9.68
C LEU A 347 13.06 16.31 10.03
N LYS A 348 12.92 15.60 11.17
CA LYS A 348 11.63 15.11 11.63
C LYS A 348 10.62 16.25 11.78
N ALA A 349 11.00 17.34 12.46
CA ALA A 349 10.10 18.46 12.74
C ALA A 349 9.71 19.21 11.46
N ASP A 350 10.67 19.42 10.57
CA ASP A 350 10.48 20.12 9.30
C ASP A 350 9.56 19.33 8.37
N VAL A 351 9.84 18.03 8.18
CA VAL A 351 9.04 17.14 7.34
C VAL A 351 7.64 16.94 7.94
N ARG A 352 7.50 16.84 9.27
CA ARG A 352 6.19 16.74 9.94
C ARG A 352 5.31 17.94 9.64
N THR A 353 5.89 19.14 9.71
CA THR A 353 5.17 20.40 9.45
C THR A 353 4.65 20.42 8.02
N LEU A 354 5.51 20.13 7.05
CA LEU A 354 5.14 20.09 5.63
C LEU A 354 4.15 18.95 5.32
N PHE A 355 4.29 17.78 5.96
CA PHE A 355 3.34 16.67 5.78
C PHE A 355 1.94 17.07 6.22
N ILE A 356 1.80 17.68 7.39
CA ILE A 356 0.51 18.16 7.90
C ILE A 356 -0.05 19.27 6.99
N GLN A 357 0.80 20.15 6.47
CA GLN A 357 0.40 21.17 5.50
C GLN A 357 -0.15 20.53 4.22
N PHE A 358 0.57 19.57 3.63
CA PHE A 358 0.11 18.87 2.43
C PHE A 358 -1.19 18.10 2.64
N MET A 359 -1.41 17.53 3.82
CA MET A 359 -2.64 16.82 4.16
C MET A 359 -3.87 17.74 4.18
N LYS A 360 -3.69 18.98 4.61
CA LYS A 360 -4.76 20.00 4.70
C LYS A 360 -4.97 20.80 3.42
N ALA A 361 -3.95 20.89 2.58
CA ALA A 361 -3.99 21.66 1.34
C ALA A 361 -4.89 21.01 0.27
N GLU A 362 -5.47 21.83 -0.61
CA GLU A 362 -6.19 21.36 -1.79
C GLU A 362 -5.23 20.73 -2.82
N PRO A 363 -5.68 19.80 -3.69
CA PRO A 363 -4.81 19.11 -4.64
C PRO A 363 -3.98 20.04 -5.54
N SER A 364 -4.54 21.18 -5.97
CA SER A 364 -3.84 22.18 -6.77
C SER A 364 -2.70 22.83 -5.99
N GLU A 365 -2.97 23.26 -4.75
CA GLU A 365 -1.98 23.87 -3.86
C GLU A 365 -0.83 22.90 -3.55
N ARG A 366 -1.13 21.63 -3.25
CA ARG A 366 -0.11 20.60 -3.05
C ARG A 366 0.79 20.46 -4.28
N GLN A 367 0.20 20.43 -5.47
CA GLN A 367 0.95 20.30 -6.71
C GLN A 367 1.83 21.53 -6.97
N THR A 368 1.35 22.73 -6.66
CA THR A 368 2.13 23.98 -6.78
C THR A 368 3.30 24.01 -5.81
N LEU A 369 3.08 23.66 -4.53
CA LEU A 369 4.13 23.55 -3.52
C LEU A 369 5.20 22.56 -3.96
N LEU A 370 4.81 21.33 -4.33
CA LEU A 370 5.75 20.33 -4.80
C LEU A 370 6.49 20.78 -6.07
N ALA A 371 5.79 21.38 -7.04
CA ALA A 371 6.40 21.86 -8.29
C ALA A 371 7.44 22.95 -8.06
N SER A 372 7.21 23.86 -7.10
CA SER A 372 8.20 24.87 -6.72
C SER A 372 9.45 24.24 -6.10
N SER A 373 9.29 23.32 -5.13
CA SER A 373 10.42 22.61 -4.52
C SER A 373 11.20 21.78 -5.54
N MET A 374 10.50 21.07 -6.43
CA MET A 374 11.14 20.27 -7.47
C MET A 374 11.87 21.13 -8.50
N ARG A 375 11.36 22.32 -8.81
CA ARG A 375 12.06 23.29 -9.67
C ARG A 375 13.34 23.79 -9.00
N THR A 376 13.29 24.16 -7.72
CA THR A 376 14.48 24.59 -6.95
C THR A 376 15.55 23.49 -6.94
N LEU A 377 15.15 22.25 -6.65
CA LEU A 377 16.04 21.09 -6.67
C LEU A 377 16.64 20.82 -8.06
N SER A 378 15.82 20.95 -9.12
CA SER A 378 16.25 20.63 -10.49
C SER A 378 17.09 21.73 -11.15
N CYS A 379 16.87 23.00 -10.80
CA CYS A 379 17.58 24.15 -11.37
C CYS A 379 18.90 24.47 -10.65
N SER A 380 19.15 23.88 -9.48
CA SER A 380 20.37 24.12 -8.71
C SER A 380 21.60 23.56 -9.42
N SER A 381 22.62 24.42 -9.62
CA SER A 381 23.93 23.98 -10.10
C SER A 381 24.82 23.40 -8.99
N LYS A 382 24.41 23.52 -7.72
CA LYS A 382 25.20 23.11 -6.54
C LYS A 382 25.10 21.61 -6.27
N ILE A 383 24.02 20.97 -6.71
CA ILE A 383 23.74 19.56 -6.44
C ILE A 383 23.49 18.81 -7.74
N THR A 384 23.75 17.50 -7.72
CA THR A 384 23.28 16.59 -8.76
C THR A 384 22.21 15.69 -8.16
N LEU A 385 20.97 15.86 -8.62
CA LEU A 385 19.86 15.02 -8.15
C LEU A 385 20.08 13.54 -8.49
N PRO A 386 19.76 12.63 -7.56
CA PRO A 386 19.96 11.20 -7.75
C PRO A 386 19.18 10.72 -8.98
N THR A 387 19.85 9.96 -9.85
CA THR A 387 19.25 9.37 -11.06
C THR A 387 18.71 7.97 -10.83
N ASP A 388 19.00 7.40 -9.66
CA ASP A 388 18.67 6.05 -9.24
C ASP A 388 17.57 6.01 -8.18
N LEU A 389 17.00 7.17 -7.85
CA LEU A 389 15.96 7.34 -6.86
C LEU A 389 14.77 8.06 -7.47
N CYS A 390 13.60 7.45 -7.40
CA CYS A 390 12.35 8.08 -7.78
C CYS A 390 11.98 9.14 -6.74
N LEU A 391 12.03 10.42 -7.12
CA LEU A 391 11.72 11.55 -6.23
C LEU A 391 10.22 11.67 -5.87
N VAL A 392 9.39 10.80 -6.43
CA VAL A 392 7.95 10.72 -6.11
C VAL A 392 7.68 9.83 -4.89
N CYS A 393 8.43 8.73 -4.75
CA CYS A 393 8.22 7.78 -3.65
C CYS A 393 9.43 7.58 -2.75
N LEU A 394 10.61 7.98 -3.19
CA LEU A 394 11.90 7.78 -2.51
C LEU A 394 12.26 6.31 -2.22
N CYS A 395 11.60 5.33 -2.88
CA CYS A 395 11.81 3.91 -2.58
C CYS A 395 12.38 3.08 -3.74
N ARG A 396 12.24 3.56 -4.99
CA ARG A 396 12.44 2.73 -6.18
C ARG A 396 13.27 3.43 -7.24
N PHE A 397 13.87 2.63 -8.11
CA PHE A 397 14.56 3.12 -9.28
C PHE A 397 13.59 3.75 -10.30
N PRO A 398 13.86 4.96 -10.81
CA PRO A 398 12.94 5.66 -11.70
C PRO A 398 13.17 5.24 -13.16
N ALA A 399 12.39 4.29 -13.66
CA ALA A 399 12.59 3.65 -14.96
C ALA A 399 11.76 4.24 -16.11
N THR A 400 10.99 5.32 -15.86
CA THR A 400 10.18 6.04 -16.85
C THR A 400 10.63 7.48 -16.90
N THR A 401 10.91 8.03 -18.08
CA THR A 401 11.21 9.47 -18.26
C THR A 401 10.03 10.16 -18.91
N LEU A 402 9.62 11.30 -18.35
CA LEU A 402 8.53 12.14 -18.86
C LEU A 402 9.07 13.20 -19.85
N SER A 403 8.19 13.82 -20.65
CA SER A 403 8.56 14.85 -21.63
C SER A 403 9.37 16.02 -21.03
N CYS A 404 9.11 16.35 -19.77
CA CYS A 404 9.85 17.37 -19.01
C CYS A 404 11.25 16.94 -18.53
N GLY A 405 11.64 15.68 -18.73
CA GLY A 405 12.91 15.10 -18.31
C GLY A 405 12.93 14.53 -16.88
N HIS A 406 11.89 14.75 -16.07
CA HIS A 406 11.76 14.08 -14.78
C HIS A 406 11.53 12.57 -14.95
N ARG A 407 12.04 11.80 -13.98
CA ARG A 407 11.97 10.33 -14.01
C ARG A 407 11.15 9.79 -12.85
N VAL A 408 10.37 8.76 -13.12
CA VAL A 408 9.40 8.14 -12.20
C VAL A 408 9.52 6.61 -12.28
N CYS A 409 9.29 5.90 -11.17
CA CYS A 409 9.29 4.43 -11.16
C CYS A 409 7.97 3.85 -11.68
N ASP A 410 7.98 2.60 -12.13
CA ASP A 410 6.82 1.93 -12.74
C ASP A 410 5.56 1.99 -11.86
N ASN A 411 5.69 1.77 -10.55
CA ASN A 411 4.56 1.87 -9.63
C ASN A 411 4.02 3.30 -9.48
N CYS A 412 4.88 4.31 -9.56
CA CYS A 412 4.41 5.70 -9.52
C CYS A 412 3.81 6.11 -10.87
N THR A 413 4.27 5.54 -11.98
CA THR A 413 3.62 5.68 -13.29
C THR A 413 2.23 5.06 -13.27
N GLU A 414 2.08 3.83 -12.77
CA GLU A 414 0.78 3.16 -12.60
C GLU A 414 -0.15 3.93 -11.65
N ALA A 415 0.36 4.38 -10.51
CA ALA A 415 -0.46 5.05 -9.49
C ALA A 415 -0.96 6.44 -9.94
N ASN A 416 -0.21 7.14 -10.80
CA ASN A 416 -0.54 8.52 -11.18
C ASN A 416 -0.95 8.66 -12.66
N GLY A 417 -0.76 7.62 -13.47
CA GLY A 417 -1.21 7.55 -14.84
C GLY A 417 -2.61 6.96 -14.98
N LYS A 418 -3.21 7.15 -16.15
CA LYS A 418 -4.42 6.45 -16.59
C LYS A 418 -4.01 5.31 -17.50
N LYS A 419 -4.57 4.12 -17.27
CA LYS A 419 -4.39 2.99 -18.17
C LYS A 419 -5.12 3.28 -19.49
N SER A 420 -4.45 3.10 -20.61
CA SER A 420 -5.03 3.23 -21.95
C SER A 420 -5.95 2.05 -22.25
N GLU A 421 -6.99 2.29 -23.04
CA GLU A 421 -7.88 1.25 -23.58
C GLU A 421 -7.25 0.54 -24.79
N GLU A 422 -6.32 1.19 -25.49
CA GLU A 422 -5.73 0.76 -26.76
C GLU A 422 -4.61 -0.29 -26.62
N GLY A 423 -4.22 -0.68 -25.39
CA GLY A 423 -3.14 -1.65 -25.19
C GLY A 423 -3.01 -2.23 -23.79
N ILE A 424 -2.35 -3.39 -23.72
CA ILE A 424 -2.13 -4.11 -22.46
C ILE A 424 -1.11 -3.34 -21.61
N ASP A 425 -1.54 -2.86 -20.44
CA ASP A 425 -0.70 -2.22 -19.43
C ASP A 425 0.09 -0.99 -19.94
N ILE A 426 -0.50 -0.27 -20.90
CA ILE A 426 -0.01 1.06 -21.33
C ILE A 426 -0.62 2.12 -20.43
N TYR A 427 0.21 3.00 -19.88
CA TYR A 427 -0.21 4.09 -19.01
C TYR A 427 0.18 5.44 -19.59
N GLN A 428 -0.75 6.39 -19.53
CA GLN A 428 -0.54 7.79 -19.86
C GLN A 428 -0.62 8.64 -18.60
N MET A 429 0.47 9.35 -18.30
CA MET A 429 0.51 10.40 -17.30
C MET A 429 0.45 11.75 -18.02
N HIS A 430 -0.70 12.43 -18.08
CA HIS A 430 -0.82 13.68 -18.85
C HIS A 430 -0.01 14.85 -18.28
N PHE A 431 0.29 14.82 -16.98
CA PHE A 431 1.06 15.86 -16.30
C PHE A 431 2.11 15.24 -15.40
N CYS A 432 3.31 15.80 -15.39
CA CYS A 432 4.36 15.38 -14.47
C CYS A 432 3.95 15.63 -13.03
N VAL A 433 3.92 14.58 -12.21
CA VAL A 433 3.62 14.67 -10.77
C VAL A 433 4.63 15.51 -9.98
N LEU A 434 5.85 15.70 -10.50
CA LEU A 434 6.89 16.46 -9.83
C LEU A 434 6.84 17.96 -10.16
N CYS A 435 6.57 18.34 -11.40
CA CYS A 435 6.64 19.75 -11.84
C CYS A 435 5.38 20.32 -12.49
N GLY A 436 4.36 19.50 -12.72
CA GLY A 436 3.10 19.89 -13.37
C GLY A 436 3.18 20.08 -14.89
N ALA A 437 4.35 19.90 -15.51
CA ALA A 437 4.50 20.05 -16.97
C ALA A 437 3.69 18.99 -17.73
N VAL A 438 3.16 19.38 -18.90
CA VAL A 438 2.45 18.46 -19.80
C VAL A 438 3.40 17.35 -20.25
N ASN A 439 2.89 16.11 -20.26
CA ASN A 439 3.60 14.93 -20.72
C ASN A 439 2.81 14.21 -21.81
N SER A 440 3.50 13.92 -22.91
CA SER A 440 3.00 13.17 -24.07
C SER A 440 3.52 11.72 -24.11
N VAL A 441 4.47 11.37 -23.24
CA VAL A 441 5.07 10.02 -23.23
C VAL A 441 4.07 9.00 -22.70
N GLN A 442 3.76 7.99 -23.52
CA GLN A 442 3.07 6.76 -23.11
C GLN A 442 4.10 5.76 -22.60
N THR A 443 3.76 5.02 -21.55
CA THR A 443 4.67 4.03 -20.95
C THR A 443 4.00 2.67 -20.89
N ALA A 444 4.59 1.68 -21.56
CA ALA A 444 4.22 0.29 -21.36
C ALA A 444 4.86 -0.22 -20.07
N LEU A 445 4.03 -0.69 -19.14
CA LEU A 445 4.50 -1.33 -17.91
C LEU A 445 4.48 -2.84 -18.07
N LYS A 446 5.48 -3.49 -17.50
CA LYS A 446 5.53 -4.95 -17.42
C LYS A 446 4.44 -5.43 -16.46
N PRO A 447 3.63 -6.45 -16.83
CA PRO A 447 2.68 -7.05 -15.91
C PRO A 447 3.40 -7.62 -14.66
N PRO A 448 2.83 -7.50 -13.44
CA PRO A 448 3.52 -7.85 -12.19
C PRO A 448 4.04 -9.30 -12.13
N SER A 449 3.29 -10.25 -12.67
CA SER A 449 3.63 -11.69 -12.65
C SER A 449 4.32 -12.19 -13.91
N ALA A 450 4.52 -11.33 -14.91
CA ALA A 450 5.28 -11.70 -16.09
C ALA A 450 6.77 -11.85 -15.76
N GLY A 451 7.49 -12.67 -16.49
CA GLY A 451 8.95 -12.67 -16.48
C GLY A 451 9.54 -11.48 -17.23
N ILE A 452 10.77 -11.10 -16.88
CA ILE A 452 11.54 -10.05 -17.57
C ILE A 452 12.24 -10.69 -18.77
N ARG A 453 12.11 -10.06 -19.94
CA ARG A 453 12.77 -10.49 -21.17
C ARG A 453 13.75 -9.40 -21.60
N VAL A 454 15.03 -9.76 -21.69
CA VAL A 454 16.11 -8.80 -21.93
C VAL A 454 16.77 -9.08 -23.27
N LEU A 455 16.95 -8.05 -24.11
CA LEU A 455 17.81 -8.12 -25.29
C LEU A 455 19.11 -7.37 -25.02
N ASN A 456 20.23 -8.02 -25.27
CA ASN A 456 21.54 -7.52 -24.96
C ASN A 456 22.36 -7.32 -26.25
N LEU A 457 22.47 -6.08 -26.70
CA LEU A 457 23.18 -5.70 -27.93
C LEU A 457 24.51 -5.05 -27.58
N HIS A 458 25.60 -5.78 -27.79
CA HIS A 458 26.95 -5.31 -27.53
C HIS A 458 27.82 -5.67 -28.74
N GLY A 459 28.74 -4.76 -29.12
CA GLY A 459 29.69 -5.02 -30.18
C GLY A 459 30.41 -3.77 -30.67
N ASN A 460 31.50 -3.97 -31.39
CA ASN A 460 32.24 -2.94 -32.12
C ASN A 460 31.77 -2.88 -33.58
N VAL A 461 32.40 -2.03 -34.40
CA VAL A 461 31.98 -1.84 -35.80
C VAL A 461 32.11 -3.15 -36.61
N ASP A 462 33.09 -3.99 -36.27
CA ASP A 462 33.29 -5.29 -36.93
C ASP A 462 32.17 -6.30 -36.62
N ASP A 463 31.50 -6.15 -35.48
CA ASP A 463 30.38 -7.01 -35.05
C ASP A 463 29.05 -6.59 -35.70
N ALA A 464 29.02 -5.52 -36.49
CA ALA A 464 27.79 -4.94 -37.02
C ALA A 464 27.02 -5.92 -37.93
N LEU A 465 27.73 -6.60 -38.83
CA LEU A 465 27.10 -7.57 -39.73
C LEU A 465 26.59 -8.81 -38.98
N PRO A 466 27.37 -9.47 -38.10
CA PRO A 466 26.87 -10.55 -37.25
C PRO A 466 25.61 -10.18 -36.46
N ILE A 467 25.59 -9.01 -35.81
CA ILE A 467 24.42 -8.54 -35.05
C ILE A 467 23.20 -8.34 -35.97
N ALA A 468 23.40 -7.76 -37.15
CA ALA A 468 22.32 -7.55 -38.11
C ALA A 468 21.73 -8.89 -38.61
N MET A 469 22.58 -9.87 -38.92
CA MET A 469 22.14 -11.20 -39.36
C MET A 469 21.39 -11.93 -38.24
N PHE A 470 21.91 -11.90 -37.01
CA PHE A 470 21.24 -12.44 -35.84
C PHE A 470 19.84 -11.83 -35.64
N LEU A 471 19.74 -10.49 -35.69
CA LEU A 471 18.46 -9.81 -35.54
C LEU A 471 17.48 -10.14 -36.67
N LYS A 472 17.98 -10.37 -37.90
CA LYS A 472 17.18 -10.78 -39.05
C LYS A 472 16.62 -12.19 -38.86
N ASP A 473 17.47 -13.13 -38.47
CA ASP A 473 17.07 -14.52 -38.22
C ASP A 473 16.08 -14.61 -37.05
N LEU A 474 16.34 -13.87 -35.97
CA LEU A 474 15.45 -13.78 -34.82
C LEU A 474 14.10 -13.18 -35.24
N ARG A 475 14.11 -12.08 -35.99
CA ARG A 475 12.89 -11.42 -36.48
C ARG A 475 12.05 -12.34 -37.36
N SER A 476 12.69 -13.16 -38.20
CA SER A 476 12.02 -14.13 -39.09
C SER A 476 11.37 -15.29 -38.33
N SER A 477 11.89 -15.62 -37.15
CA SER A 477 11.38 -16.69 -36.29
C SER A 477 10.22 -16.23 -35.38
N LEU A 478 10.04 -14.92 -35.21
CA LEU A 478 9.04 -14.31 -34.33
C LEU A 478 7.83 -13.75 -35.10
N SER A 479 6.70 -13.57 -34.40
CA SER A 479 5.46 -13.00 -34.95
C SER A 479 5.20 -11.62 -34.35
N GLY A 480 5.11 -10.57 -35.15
CA GLY A 480 5.01 -9.19 -34.64
C GLY A 480 6.35 -8.50 -34.49
N ARG A 481 6.40 -7.31 -33.89
CA ARG A 481 7.61 -6.49 -33.86
C ARG A 481 8.56 -6.99 -32.77
N LEU A 482 9.88 -6.74 -32.90
CA LEU A 482 10.84 -7.12 -31.87
C LEU A 482 10.52 -6.48 -30.51
N GLU A 483 9.98 -5.26 -30.49
CA GLU A 483 9.55 -4.57 -29.27
C GLU A 483 8.50 -5.33 -28.44
N ASP A 484 7.69 -6.20 -29.06
CA ASP A 484 6.66 -6.96 -28.34
C ASP A 484 7.27 -8.09 -27.47
N TYR A 485 8.53 -8.45 -27.75
CA TYR A 485 9.22 -9.60 -27.14
C TYR A 485 10.20 -9.23 -26.02
N PHE A 486 10.48 -7.94 -25.80
CA PHE A 486 11.45 -7.49 -24.81
C PHE A 486 10.89 -6.43 -23.87
N ASP A 487 11.36 -6.46 -22.64
CA ASP A 487 11.07 -5.48 -21.59
C ASP A 487 12.19 -4.45 -21.46
N LEU A 488 13.41 -4.92 -21.68
CA LEU A 488 14.64 -4.17 -21.52
C LEU A 488 15.58 -4.49 -22.70
N VAL A 489 16.08 -3.45 -23.35
CA VAL A 489 17.17 -3.59 -24.32
C VAL A 489 18.37 -2.86 -23.76
N LEU A 490 19.52 -3.53 -23.76
CA LEU A 490 20.80 -2.93 -23.44
C LEU A 490 21.61 -2.79 -24.72
N GLY A 491 22.31 -1.67 -24.85
CA GLY A 491 23.03 -1.30 -26.07
C GLY A 491 24.39 -0.75 -25.74
N SER A 492 25.45 -1.28 -26.32
CA SER A 492 26.78 -0.67 -26.25
C SER A 492 27.48 -0.72 -27.60
N GLY A 493 28.36 0.26 -27.86
CA GLY A 493 29.07 0.35 -29.13
C GLY A 493 28.09 0.27 -30.30
N THR A 494 28.35 -0.57 -31.28
CA THR A 494 27.46 -0.79 -32.43
C THR A 494 26.09 -1.33 -32.05
N GLY A 495 25.96 -2.05 -30.93
CA GLY A 495 24.65 -2.49 -30.42
C GLY A 495 23.70 -1.32 -30.11
N ALA A 496 24.25 -0.17 -29.73
CA ALA A 496 23.48 1.06 -29.53
C ALA A 496 22.84 1.59 -30.83
N PHE A 497 23.52 1.41 -31.97
CA PHE A 497 22.97 1.80 -33.27
C PHE A 497 21.71 1.00 -33.60
N PHE A 498 21.78 -0.33 -33.47
CA PHE A 498 20.62 -1.21 -33.67
C PHE A 498 19.49 -0.89 -32.70
N MET A 499 19.83 -0.62 -31.43
CA MET A 499 18.85 -0.20 -30.43
C MET A 499 18.05 1.03 -30.90
N VAL A 500 18.76 2.09 -31.32
CA VAL A 500 18.14 3.36 -31.74
C VAL A 500 17.34 3.20 -33.03
N MET A 501 17.89 2.51 -34.02
CA MET A 501 17.21 2.30 -35.30
C MET A 501 15.92 1.49 -35.12
N ILE A 502 15.97 0.36 -34.43
CA ILE A 502 14.84 -0.56 -34.33
C ILE A 502 13.80 -0.08 -33.33
N PHE A 503 14.22 0.29 -32.11
CA PHE A 503 13.29 0.50 -31.00
C PHE A 503 12.87 1.96 -30.82
N CYS A 504 13.60 2.92 -31.39
CA CYS A 504 13.21 4.34 -31.35
C CYS A 504 12.63 4.77 -32.70
N ASN A 505 13.34 4.47 -33.80
CA ASN A 505 12.95 4.91 -35.15
C ASN A 505 12.05 3.90 -35.90
N GLN A 506 11.70 2.77 -35.28
CA GLN A 506 10.85 1.73 -35.89
C GLN A 506 11.38 1.20 -37.24
N ALA A 507 12.70 1.27 -37.46
CA ALA A 507 13.34 0.82 -38.68
C ALA A 507 13.35 -0.71 -38.79
N ALA A 508 13.29 -1.23 -40.02
CA ALA A 508 13.47 -2.66 -40.26
C ALA A 508 14.94 -3.07 -40.06
N VAL A 509 15.19 -4.38 -39.89
CA VAL A 509 16.56 -4.89 -39.79
C VAL A 509 17.30 -4.66 -41.11
N GLU A 510 16.58 -4.72 -42.23
CA GLU A 510 17.07 -4.43 -43.58
C GLU A 510 17.58 -2.98 -43.71
N ASP A 511 16.89 -2.01 -43.10
CA ASP A 511 17.35 -0.62 -43.08
C ASP A 511 18.66 -0.48 -42.29
N CYS A 512 18.77 -1.20 -41.17
CA CYS A 512 20.01 -1.25 -40.40
C CYS A 512 21.18 -1.80 -41.25
N ILE A 513 20.93 -2.86 -42.02
CA ILE A 513 21.91 -3.47 -42.94
C ILE A 513 22.38 -2.46 -44.00
N TYR A 514 21.45 -1.69 -44.57
CA TYR A 514 21.77 -0.65 -45.56
C TYR A 514 22.73 0.43 -44.99
N HIS A 515 22.62 0.72 -43.69
CA HIS A 515 23.42 1.75 -43.03
C HIS A 515 24.77 1.27 -42.48
N LEU A 516 25.07 -0.04 -42.46
CA LEU A 516 26.32 -0.57 -41.92
C LEU A 516 27.59 0.06 -42.51
N PRO A 517 27.71 0.30 -43.84
CA PRO A 517 28.90 0.93 -44.42
C PRO A 517 29.17 2.36 -43.92
N LYS A 518 28.16 3.02 -43.33
CA LYS A 518 28.26 4.38 -42.78
C LYS A 518 28.69 4.38 -41.32
N LEU A 519 28.65 3.24 -40.63
CA LEU A 519 29.08 3.10 -39.23
C LEU A 519 30.59 3.31 -39.11
N LYS A 520 31.00 4.16 -38.17
CA LYS A 520 32.42 4.48 -37.96
C LYS A 520 32.82 4.54 -36.50
N CYS A 521 31.96 5.09 -35.64
CA CYS A 521 32.21 5.19 -34.22
C CYS A 521 30.92 5.54 -33.49
N VAL A 522 30.84 5.18 -32.22
CA VAL A 522 29.70 5.53 -31.36
C VAL A 522 30.10 6.68 -30.47
N ARG A 523 29.39 7.80 -30.58
CA ARG A 523 29.57 8.99 -29.74
C ARG A 523 28.22 9.43 -29.22
N VAL A 524 28.15 9.68 -27.92
CA VAL A 524 26.96 10.18 -27.25
C VAL A 524 27.26 11.56 -26.72
N ASP A 525 26.53 12.56 -27.20
CA ASP A 525 26.57 13.92 -26.66
C ASP A 525 25.24 14.25 -25.92
N ASP A 526 25.17 15.44 -25.33
CA ASP A 526 24.00 15.85 -24.52
C ASP A 526 22.69 15.92 -25.31
N LYS A 527 22.75 16.09 -26.63
CA LYS A 527 21.59 16.33 -27.50
C LYS A 527 21.40 15.27 -28.58
N SER A 528 22.41 14.46 -28.87
CA SER A 528 22.47 13.60 -30.05
C SER A 528 23.32 12.34 -29.81
N LEU A 529 22.95 11.29 -30.54
CA LEU A 529 23.66 10.04 -30.70
C LEU A 529 24.26 10.04 -32.11
N PHE A 530 25.56 9.77 -32.23
CA PHE A 530 26.29 9.75 -33.48
C PHE A 530 26.94 8.39 -33.70
N PHE A 531 26.67 7.77 -34.84
CA PHE A 531 27.19 6.44 -35.20
C PHE A 531 28.10 6.43 -36.42
N GLY A 532 28.16 7.55 -37.17
CA GLY A 532 28.91 7.67 -38.41
C GLY A 532 28.33 8.70 -39.37
N LYS A 533 28.80 8.71 -40.62
CA LYS A 533 28.45 9.77 -41.58
C LYS A 533 26.95 9.72 -41.91
N GLY A 534 26.22 10.78 -41.54
CA GLY A 534 24.77 10.87 -41.75
C GLY A 534 23.93 10.03 -40.79
N LEU A 535 24.53 9.48 -39.74
CA LEU A 535 23.85 8.70 -38.70
C LEU A 535 23.88 9.48 -37.38
N ARG A 536 23.09 10.56 -37.33
CA ARG A 536 22.93 11.42 -36.15
C ARG A 536 21.46 11.44 -35.75
N PHE A 537 21.17 11.06 -34.52
CA PHE A 537 19.82 10.95 -33.97
C PHE A 537 19.70 11.87 -32.75
N PRO A 538 18.65 12.67 -32.60
CA PRO A 538 18.45 13.44 -31.38
C PRO A 538 18.16 12.51 -30.20
N ARG A 539 18.64 12.90 -29.02
CA ARG A 539 18.46 12.12 -27.79
C ARG A 539 17.00 12.01 -27.36
N SER A 540 16.14 12.91 -27.84
CA SER A 540 14.69 12.87 -27.65
C SER A 540 14.07 11.59 -28.21
N ASP A 541 14.64 10.99 -29.26
CA ASP A 541 14.10 9.77 -29.88
C ASP A 541 14.06 8.59 -28.89
N LEU A 542 14.93 8.59 -27.87
CA LEU A 542 14.90 7.59 -26.80
C LEU A 542 13.61 7.64 -25.97
N LEU A 543 12.87 8.75 -26.00
CA LEU A 543 11.56 8.89 -25.32
C LEU A 543 10.42 8.24 -26.12
N ASP A 544 10.61 8.04 -27.42
CA ASP A 544 9.60 7.43 -28.30
C ASP A 544 9.62 5.89 -28.21
N ALA A 545 10.64 5.33 -27.57
CA ALA A 545 10.74 3.89 -27.35
C ALA A 545 9.63 3.40 -26.41
N LYS A 546 8.87 2.41 -26.86
CA LYS A 546 7.81 1.75 -26.06
C LYS A 546 8.36 0.82 -24.98
N ILE A 547 9.66 0.53 -25.03
CA ILE A 547 10.35 -0.41 -24.14
C ILE A 547 11.48 0.30 -23.40
N LYS A 548 11.95 -0.30 -22.30
CA LYS A 548 13.02 0.31 -21.52
C LYS A 548 14.37 0.11 -22.22
N LEU A 549 15.11 1.19 -22.39
CA LEU A 549 16.42 1.19 -23.03
C LEU A 549 17.52 1.56 -22.04
N VAL A 550 18.62 0.81 -22.05
CA VAL A 550 19.86 1.14 -21.33
C VAL A 550 21.01 1.16 -22.31
N LEU A 551 21.41 2.37 -22.68
CA LEU A 551 22.59 2.58 -23.49
C LEU A 551 23.83 2.66 -22.58
N TYR A 552 24.95 2.07 -23.00
CA TYR A 552 26.27 2.12 -22.37
C TYR A 552 27.28 2.78 -23.33
N ASN A 553 28.14 3.63 -22.77
CA ASN A 553 29.28 4.20 -23.50
C ASN A 553 30.56 3.41 -23.17
N THR A 554 31.29 2.98 -24.19
CA THR A 554 32.50 2.13 -24.09
C THR A 554 33.76 2.87 -24.58
N ASP A 555 33.89 4.17 -24.30
CA ASP A 555 35.13 4.91 -24.60
C ASP A 555 36.24 4.51 -23.61
N SER A 556 37.29 3.84 -24.11
CA SER A 556 38.36 3.20 -23.34
C SER A 556 39.28 4.15 -22.57
N ARG A 557 39.11 5.47 -22.67
CA ARG A 557 39.86 6.47 -21.86
C ARG A 557 39.15 6.87 -20.57
N LEU A 558 37.90 6.49 -20.40
CA LEU A 558 37.09 6.77 -19.22
C LEU A 558 36.27 5.50 -18.94
N ALA A 559 36.81 4.57 -18.15
CA ALA A 559 36.17 3.30 -17.75
C ALA A 559 34.88 3.51 -16.94
N ILE A 560 33.86 4.08 -17.58
CA ILE A 560 32.73 4.69 -16.92
C ILE A 560 31.50 4.52 -17.81
N CYS A 561 30.74 3.50 -17.47
CA CYS A 561 29.43 3.22 -18.01
C CYS A 561 28.45 4.35 -17.64
N GLN A 562 27.79 4.95 -18.65
CA GLN A 562 26.71 5.91 -18.44
C GLN A 562 25.39 5.24 -18.83
N ASN A 563 24.46 5.06 -17.88
CA ASN A 563 23.12 4.54 -18.18
C ASN A 563 22.23 5.68 -18.67
N TYR A 564 21.82 5.64 -19.93
CA TYR A 564 20.96 6.67 -20.50
C TYR A 564 19.48 6.27 -20.42
N ILE A 565 18.91 6.42 -19.23
CA ILE A 565 17.45 6.59 -19.09
C ILE A 565 17.27 8.10 -18.98
N THR A 566 16.79 8.69 -20.08
CA THR A 566 16.89 10.10 -20.47
C THR A 566 16.74 11.11 -19.31
N LYS A 567 17.64 12.11 -19.29
CA LYS A 567 17.60 13.29 -18.42
C LYS A 567 17.93 14.50 -19.28
N SER A 568 17.25 15.62 -19.04
CA SER A 568 17.60 16.92 -19.62
C SER A 568 18.60 17.65 -18.72
N SER A 569 19.69 18.07 -19.34
CA SER A 569 20.58 19.19 -19.01
C SER A 569 21.37 19.18 -17.69
N LYS A 570 22.69 19.24 -17.89
CA LYS A 570 23.82 19.38 -16.96
C LYS A 570 24.02 18.16 -16.06
N TRP A 571 25.23 17.63 -16.08
CA TRP A 571 25.73 16.48 -15.31
C TRP A 571 25.47 15.09 -15.94
N LEU A 572 26.27 14.77 -16.95
CA LEU A 572 26.70 13.39 -17.22
C LEU A 572 27.62 12.95 -16.07
N GLN A 573 27.06 12.43 -14.98
CA GLN A 573 27.91 11.87 -13.92
C GLN A 573 28.42 10.48 -14.29
N LYS A 574 29.73 10.35 -14.09
CA LYS A 574 30.51 9.15 -14.20
C LYS A 574 30.10 8.13 -13.13
N PHE A 575 29.50 7.00 -13.50
CA PHE A 575 29.46 5.83 -12.61
C PHE A 575 30.70 4.97 -12.87
N SER A 576 31.71 5.10 -12.02
CA SER A 576 32.80 4.14 -11.93
C SER A 576 32.37 3.01 -11.01
N PHE A 577 32.02 1.86 -11.58
CA PHE A 577 32.11 0.61 -10.82
C PHE A 577 33.60 0.33 -10.65
N LEU A 578 34.05 0.11 -9.41
CA LEU A 578 35.25 -0.68 -9.16
C LEU A 578 34.92 -2.10 -9.60
N SER A 579 35.04 -2.37 -10.90
CA SER A 579 35.01 -3.73 -11.41
C SER A 579 36.26 -4.42 -10.89
N GLN A 580 36.15 -5.11 -9.77
CA GLN A 580 37.01 -6.26 -9.52
C GLN A 580 36.69 -7.30 -10.62
N GLY A 581 37.42 -7.21 -11.72
CA GLY A 581 37.92 -8.37 -12.45
C GLY A 581 36.96 -9.28 -13.23
N VAL A 582 35.69 -8.94 -13.49
CA VAL A 582 34.85 -9.79 -14.37
C VAL A 582 33.94 -8.96 -15.29
N ASP A 583 34.39 -8.68 -16.51
CA ASP A 583 33.55 -8.17 -17.61
C ASP A 583 32.64 -9.28 -18.15
N ASN A 584 31.67 -9.74 -17.36
CA ASN A 584 30.63 -10.63 -17.86
C ASN A 584 29.45 -9.79 -18.37
N ILE A 585 29.34 -9.67 -19.70
CA ILE A 585 28.27 -8.96 -20.41
C ILE A 585 26.87 -9.47 -20.02
N ALA A 586 26.72 -10.76 -19.69
CA ALA A 586 25.45 -11.33 -19.22
C ALA A 586 25.11 -10.91 -17.78
N ALA A 587 26.11 -10.71 -16.92
CA ALA A 587 25.90 -10.19 -15.57
C ALA A 587 25.33 -8.76 -15.59
N ARG A 588 25.66 -7.95 -16.61
CA ARG A 588 25.15 -6.59 -16.76
C ARG A 588 23.64 -6.57 -17.04
N ALA A 589 23.16 -7.43 -17.93
CA ALA A 589 21.73 -7.58 -18.21
C ALA A 589 20.94 -7.94 -16.93
N PHE A 590 21.48 -8.85 -16.12
CA PHE A 590 20.91 -9.23 -14.83
C PHE A 590 20.87 -8.06 -13.83
N ILE A 591 21.97 -7.30 -13.71
CA ILE A 591 22.09 -6.16 -12.80
C ILE A 591 21.06 -5.08 -13.15
N GLU A 592 20.95 -4.67 -14.42
CA GLU A 592 20.00 -3.62 -14.81
C GLU A 592 18.54 -4.08 -14.70
N ALA A 593 18.26 -5.33 -15.06
CA ALA A 593 16.93 -5.90 -14.88
C ALA A 593 16.51 -5.88 -13.40
N ASN A 594 17.38 -6.32 -12.49
CA ASN A 594 17.11 -6.27 -11.05
C ASN A 594 17.07 -4.84 -10.50
N ARG A 595 17.82 -3.92 -11.09
CA ARG A 595 17.76 -2.51 -10.68
C ARG A 595 16.39 -1.90 -10.96
N ILE A 596 15.80 -2.22 -12.12
CA ILE A 596 14.47 -1.75 -12.52
C ILE A 596 13.38 -2.53 -11.78
N TRP A 597 13.54 -3.86 -11.69
CA TRP A 597 12.59 -4.81 -11.11
C TRP A 597 13.28 -5.75 -10.10
N PRO A 598 13.55 -5.29 -8.86
CA PRO A 598 14.35 -6.04 -7.88
C PRO A 598 13.76 -7.38 -7.46
N ASP A 599 12.43 -7.50 -7.48
CA ASP A 599 11.71 -8.74 -7.15
C ASP A 599 11.25 -9.51 -8.41
N GLY A 600 11.70 -9.09 -9.60
CA GLY A 600 11.23 -9.63 -10.86
C GLY A 600 12.04 -10.86 -11.30
N ARG A 601 11.33 -11.94 -11.64
CA ARG A 601 11.96 -13.10 -12.29
C ARG A 601 12.40 -12.72 -13.71
N ILE A 602 13.65 -12.99 -14.06
CA ILE A 602 14.14 -12.89 -15.43
C ILE A 602 13.90 -14.23 -16.12
N ASP A 603 13.12 -14.22 -17.20
CA ASP A 603 12.77 -15.44 -17.94
C ASP A 603 13.74 -15.70 -19.08
N VAL A 604 14.15 -14.64 -19.79
CA VAL A 604 15.01 -14.76 -20.97
C VAL A 604 16.00 -13.60 -21.03
N ILE A 605 17.27 -13.91 -21.27
CA ILE A 605 18.31 -12.95 -21.68
C ILE A 605 18.79 -13.38 -23.07
N THR A 606 18.42 -12.62 -24.08
CA THR A 606 18.80 -12.85 -25.48
C THR A 606 19.99 -11.98 -25.82
N GLN A 607 21.04 -12.56 -26.42
CA GLN A 607 22.22 -11.81 -26.84
C GLN A 607 22.82 -12.40 -28.11
N CYS A 608 23.49 -11.57 -28.90
CA CYS A 608 24.15 -12.02 -30.13
C CYS A 608 25.35 -12.88 -29.76
N HIS A 609 25.30 -14.16 -30.13
CA HIS A 609 26.45 -15.07 -30.14
C HIS A 609 26.86 -15.33 -31.61
N ASN A 610 28.04 -15.92 -31.84
CA ASN A 610 28.41 -16.53 -33.14
C ASN A 610 27.49 -17.73 -33.42
N SER A 611 26.20 -17.47 -33.55
CA SER A 611 25.12 -18.43 -33.43
C SER A 611 24.61 -18.82 -34.81
N ASN A 612 24.37 -20.11 -34.99
CA ASN A 612 23.73 -20.62 -36.19
C ASN A 612 22.20 -20.42 -36.11
N TYR A 613 21.50 -20.66 -37.22
CA TYR A 613 20.04 -20.51 -37.29
C TYR A 613 19.28 -21.34 -36.24
N ALA A 614 19.78 -22.54 -35.89
CA ALA A 614 19.11 -23.42 -34.93
C ALA A 614 19.12 -22.84 -33.50
N GLU A 615 20.23 -22.22 -33.08
CA GLU A 615 20.32 -21.51 -31.80
C GLU A 615 19.38 -20.31 -31.75
N THR A 616 19.32 -19.54 -32.84
CA THR A 616 18.40 -18.39 -32.95
C THR A 616 16.94 -18.83 -32.86
N LEU A 617 16.57 -19.95 -33.48
CA LEU A 617 15.24 -20.52 -33.38
C LEU A 617 14.91 -20.98 -31.95
N SER A 618 15.88 -21.54 -31.22
CA SER A 618 15.71 -21.89 -29.81
C SER A 618 15.39 -20.66 -28.96
N MET A 619 16.16 -19.58 -29.12
CA MET A 619 15.92 -18.30 -28.43
C MET A 619 14.53 -17.73 -28.76
N ALA A 620 14.10 -17.84 -30.03
CA ALA A 620 12.77 -17.40 -30.44
C ALA A 620 11.66 -18.19 -29.71
N ASN A 621 11.82 -19.51 -29.53
CA ASN A 621 10.85 -20.33 -28.80
C ASN A 621 10.78 -19.98 -27.30
N GLU A 622 11.92 -19.67 -26.67
CA GLU A 622 11.97 -19.18 -25.29
C GLU A 622 11.24 -17.84 -25.16
N LEU A 623 11.49 -16.89 -26.06
CA LEU A 623 10.80 -15.60 -26.09
C LEU A 623 9.30 -15.73 -26.30
N ILE A 624 8.86 -16.64 -27.18
CA ILE A 624 7.43 -16.93 -27.39
C ILE A 624 6.81 -17.49 -26.11
N SER A 625 7.51 -18.38 -25.42
CA SER A 625 7.02 -18.97 -24.16
C SER A 625 6.90 -17.92 -23.06
N ALA A 626 7.86 -17.00 -22.98
CA ALA A 626 7.88 -15.89 -22.02
C ALA A 626 6.82 -14.79 -22.29
N LEU A 627 6.05 -14.89 -23.39
CA LEU A 627 4.89 -14.01 -23.63
C LEU A 627 3.72 -14.31 -22.70
N PHE A 628 3.64 -15.52 -22.15
CA PHE A 628 2.50 -15.96 -21.36
C PHE A 628 2.78 -15.76 -19.87
N TYR A 629 1.80 -15.23 -19.15
CA TYR A 629 1.89 -15.00 -17.71
C TYR A 629 0.54 -15.25 -17.04
N VAL A 630 0.57 -15.56 -15.75
CA VAL A 630 -0.64 -15.84 -14.98
C VAL A 630 -1.05 -14.61 -14.20
N GLN A 631 -2.31 -14.20 -14.32
CA GLN A 631 -2.91 -13.17 -13.48
C GLN A 631 -4.05 -13.78 -12.68
N ARG A 632 -4.07 -13.53 -11.36
CA ARG A 632 -5.16 -13.97 -10.51
C ARG A 632 -6.36 -13.01 -10.61
N GLU A 633 -7.57 -13.55 -10.66
CA GLU A 633 -8.80 -12.77 -10.56
C GLU A 633 -9.01 -12.34 -9.10
N GLY A 634 -8.67 -11.09 -8.81
CA GLY A 634 -8.78 -10.52 -7.47
C GLY A 634 -7.85 -11.18 -6.43
N ILE A 635 -7.87 -10.62 -5.23
CA ILE A 635 -7.48 -11.36 -4.03
C ILE A 635 -8.82 -11.88 -3.52
N PRO A 636 -9.09 -13.20 -3.44
CA PRO A 636 -10.24 -13.62 -2.66
C PRO A 636 -10.03 -13.03 -1.27
N THR A 637 -11.07 -12.45 -0.72
CA THR A 637 -11.06 -12.12 0.69
C THR A 637 -10.57 -13.36 1.39
N PHE A 638 -9.55 -13.26 2.26
CA PHE A 638 -8.83 -14.37 2.88
C PHE A 638 -9.75 -15.40 3.60
N TYR A 639 -11.06 -15.14 3.60
CA TYR A 639 -12.14 -15.80 4.31
C TYR A 639 -13.29 -16.22 3.39
N ASP A 640 -13.13 -16.20 2.06
CA ASP A 640 -14.06 -16.91 1.18
C ASP A 640 -13.97 -18.40 1.52
N LEU A 641 -15.13 -18.96 1.90
CA LEU A 641 -15.33 -20.27 2.50
C LEU A 641 -14.42 -21.35 1.88
N PHE A 642 -13.77 -22.13 2.76
CA PHE A 642 -12.99 -23.29 2.32
C PHE A 642 -13.93 -24.32 1.68
N PRO A 643 -13.60 -24.86 0.48
CA PRO A 643 -12.39 -24.60 -0.30
C PRO A 643 -12.44 -23.26 -1.06
N ALA A 644 -11.41 -22.44 -0.87
CA ALA A 644 -11.27 -21.19 -1.60
C ALA A 644 -11.09 -21.49 -3.11
N ARG A 645 -12.00 -20.97 -3.93
CA ARG A 645 -11.90 -21.03 -5.38
C ARG A 645 -11.12 -19.82 -5.87
N PHE A 646 -10.06 -20.06 -6.63
CA PHE A 646 -9.28 -19.01 -7.29
C PHE A 646 -9.41 -19.19 -8.80
N VAL A 647 -9.61 -18.09 -9.52
CA VAL A 647 -9.52 -18.09 -10.97
C VAL A 647 -8.15 -17.52 -11.36
N LEU A 648 -7.41 -18.31 -12.13
CA LEU A 648 -6.14 -17.91 -12.73
C LEU A 648 -6.36 -17.69 -14.22
N TRP A 649 -6.08 -16.47 -14.67
CA TRP A 649 -6.09 -16.11 -16.08
C TRP A 649 -4.69 -16.31 -16.66
N VAL A 650 -4.57 -17.14 -17.69
CA VAL A 650 -3.37 -17.13 -18.54
C VAL A 650 -3.54 -16.00 -19.55
N LYS A 651 -2.64 -15.03 -19.52
CA LYS A 651 -2.63 -13.86 -20.39
C LYS A 651 -1.43 -13.89 -21.30
N CYS A 652 -1.56 -13.28 -22.48
CA CYS A 652 -0.48 -13.10 -23.44
C CYS A 652 -0.12 -11.63 -23.52
N ARG A 653 1.18 -11.33 -23.64
CA ARG A 653 1.69 -9.97 -23.76
C ARG A 653 1.66 -9.41 -25.19
N LEU A 654 1.40 -10.25 -26.20
CA LEU A 654 1.20 -9.73 -27.55
C LEU A 654 -0.11 -8.94 -27.62
N PRO A 655 -0.13 -7.81 -28.34
CA PRO A 655 -1.37 -7.10 -28.61
C PRO A 655 -2.33 -8.00 -29.38
N ALA A 656 -3.64 -7.80 -29.15
CA ALA A 656 -4.65 -8.50 -29.92
C ALA A 656 -4.52 -8.14 -31.41
N GLY A 657 -4.68 -9.13 -32.26
CA GLY A 657 -4.53 -8.96 -33.70
C GLY A 657 -3.97 -10.20 -34.38
N ARG A 658 -3.51 -10.01 -35.62
CA ARG A 658 -3.07 -11.11 -36.50
C ARG A 658 -1.97 -11.97 -35.89
N HIS A 659 -1.01 -11.36 -35.19
CA HIS A 659 0.12 -12.10 -34.60
C HIS A 659 -0.30 -13.04 -33.47
N LEU A 660 -1.17 -12.58 -32.57
CA LEU A 660 -1.72 -13.43 -31.51
C LEU A 660 -2.61 -14.53 -32.11
N LEU A 661 -3.38 -14.21 -33.15
CA LEU A 661 -4.18 -15.19 -33.89
C LEU A 661 -3.29 -16.27 -34.53
N ASP A 662 -2.17 -15.89 -35.15
CA ASP A 662 -1.23 -16.83 -35.75
C ASP A 662 -0.65 -17.81 -34.71
N ILE A 663 -0.30 -17.32 -33.52
CA ILE A 663 0.14 -18.16 -32.40
C ILE A 663 -0.99 -19.09 -31.94
N ALA A 664 -2.20 -18.55 -31.74
CA ALA A 664 -3.36 -19.35 -31.35
C ALA A 664 -3.68 -20.45 -32.37
N MET A 665 -3.59 -20.15 -33.66
CA MET A 665 -3.79 -21.12 -34.74
C MET A 665 -2.70 -22.20 -34.77
N ARG A 666 -1.44 -21.84 -34.52
CA ARG A 666 -0.34 -22.82 -34.37
C ARG A 666 -0.58 -23.75 -33.18
N MET A 667 -1.01 -23.21 -32.04
CA MET A 667 -1.32 -23.99 -30.85
C MET A 667 -2.53 -24.91 -31.06
N ARG A 668 -3.59 -24.44 -31.73
CA ARG A 668 -4.76 -25.24 -32.11
C ARG A 668 -4.39 -26.41 -33.02
N ARG A 669 -3.51 -26.20 -34.01
CA ARG A 669 -2.98 -27.27 -34.88
C ARG A 669 -2.24 -28.35 -34.08
N ARG A 670 -1.64 -27.98 -32.94
CA ARG A 670 -0.98 -28.89 -31.99
C ARG A 670 -1.93 -29.47 -30.93
N ARG A 671 -3.26 -29.36 -31.12
CA ARG A 671 -4.32 -29.86 -30.24
C ARG A 671 -4.35 -29.25 -28.83
N VAL A 672 -3.75 -28.08 -28.63
CA VAL A 672 -3.92 -27.29 -27.40
C VAL A 672 -5.30 -26.64 -27.43
N HIS A 673 -6.12 -26.88 -26.41
CA HIS A 673 -7.46 -26.29 -26.30
C HIS A 673 -7.34 -24.84 -25.83
N ILE A 674 -7.77 -23.91 -26.68
CA ILE A 674 -7.69 -22.47 -26.44
C ILE A 674 -9.09 -21.89 -26.62
N GLN A 675 -9.61 -21.24 -25.57
CA GLN A 675 -10.78 -20.39 -25.68
C GLN A 675 -10.34 -18.93 -25.76
N PHE A 676 -10.79 -18.26 -26.82
CA PHE A 676 -10.60 -16.83 -27.04
C PHE A 676 -11.82 -16.10 -26.47
N HIS A 677 -11.61 -15.31 -25.42
CA HIS A 677 -12.65 -14.45 -24.87
C HIS A 677 -12.42 -13.00 -25.29
N GLU A 678 -13.35 -12.44 -26.06
CA GLU A 678 -13.53 -10.98 -26.17
C GLU A 678 -14.33 -10.52 -24.95
N SER A 679 -13.75 -9.70 -24.08
CA SER A 679 -14.50 -9.07 -22.99
C SER A 679 -15.42 -8.00 -23.59
N GLY A 680 -16.74 -8.25 -23.56
CA GLY A 680 -17.74 -7.45 -24.27
C GLY A 680 -18.12 -6.08 -23.67
N GLN A 681 -18.71 -5.29 -24.57
CA GLN A 681 -19.49 -4.05 -24.39
C GLN A 681 -18.75 -2.70 -24.27
N ALA A 682 -17.94 -2.38 -25.27
CA ALA A 682 -18.06 -1.14 -26.04
C ALA A 682 -17.45 -1.44 -27.43
N LEU A 683 -18.05 -0.91 -28.50
CA LEU A 683 -17.45 -1.02 -29.84
C LEU A 683 -16.01 -0.47 -29.76
N GLU A 684 -15.06 -1.23 -30.32
CA GLU A 684 -13.65 -0.86 -30.61
C GLU A 684 -12.53 -1.13 -29.56
N SER A 685 -12.57 -2.20 -28.76
CA SER A 685 -11.33 -2.62 -28.04
C SER A 685 -11.15 -4.14 -27.95
N CYS A 686 -10.17 -4.67 -28.70
CA CYS A 686 -9.79 -6.09 -28.69
C CYS A 686 -8.82 -6.39 -27.54
N VAL A 687 -9.32 -6.93 -26.42
CA VAL A 687 -8.48 -7.60 -25.42
C VAL A 687 -8.75 -9.10 -25.51
N ALA A 688 -7.75 -9.85 -25.98
CA ALA A 688 -7.83 -11.30 -26.16
C ALA A 688 -7.30 -12.01 -24.90
N ALA A 689 -8.18 -12.69 -24.16
CA ALA A 689 -7.76 -13.64 -23.12
C ALA A 689 -7.66 -15.06 -23.72
N LEU A 690 -6.62 -15.80 -23.33
CA LEU A 690 -6.31 -17.13 -23.86
C LEU A 690 -6.42 -18.12 -22.69
N GLN A 691 -7.60 -18.70 -22.49
CA GLN A 691 -7.81 -19.70 -21.43
C GLN A 691 -7.21 -21.05 -21.85
N ILE A 692 -6.25 -21.54 -21.05
CA ILE A 692 -5.67 -22.88 -21.18
C ILE A 692 -6.25 -23.72 -20.05
N PHE A 693 -7.04 -24.74 -20.38
CA PHE A 693 -7.52 -25.70 -19.39
C PHE A 693 -6.44 -26.74 -19.10
N SER A 694 -6.02 -26.86 -17.85
CA SER A 694 -5.43 -28.09 -17.32
C SER A 694 -6.44 -28.72 -16.37
N HIS A 695 -6.90 -29.94 -16.68
CA HIS A 695 -7.56 -30.75 -15.66
C HIS A 695 -6.49 -31.12 -14.62
N VAL A 696 -6.66 -30.63 -13.39
CA VAL A 696 -6.02 -31.17 -12.18
C VAL A 696 -7.13 -31.56 -11.22
#